data_AF-A0A3D5RUA4-F1
#
_entry.id   AF-A0A3D5RUA4-F1
#
_cell.length_a   1.000
_cell.length_b   1.000
_cell.length_c   1.000
_cell.angle_alpha   90.00
_cell.angle_beta   90.00
_cell.angle_gamma   90.00
#
_symmetry.space_group_name_H-M   'P 1'
#
loop_
_entity.id
_entity.type
_entity.pdbx_description
1 polymer ?
#
loop_
_entity_poly.entity_id
_entity_poly.type
_entity_poly.pdbx_seq_one_letter_code
_entity_poly.pdbx_strand_id
1 'polypeptide(L)'
;MNFTAKTNLLTALLLFIISSVYAQVPDSASNLIVYKTGSSELTLAWSDNSLDELGFIVQRSDDDLFLSPFTIDTVTADDTSYVFAPASTYYFRIVAYNGSGNAPASNVEFGSVDSYPGHALDFDGLDDFVSIPDNDLFSFGDGVSDSPFSIEFWVNFDVLGQNHSLIDRRGSGAAEREYVIQLLGTNKIQFTLFDGSTSGFLNAETSSFIPSTNQWYHVACTYDASGLQSGLAIYIDGVSVPVDQTNSAYTAMENLALPLEFGANQSLNFFNGQMDEVKIYNYTKTDFSDRYTPLAGNESGLIAYYSFDENAGTVLYDRSVNTNDGTITGTPAWAPSFTQTFEVTNINDSGAGSLRQAILDANASTDPFVEIGFSGLNAGDVITLSTVLPFITRPMVIDATTAIGWDINTGQMIVIDGSITPNATNGGGIRISSDSVEIYGLHIDGFSQTINLGLYSTGSYNVIGAPGKGNVITGNTQGIVFVGGDFNEVKGNYIGTDYTLTDLGNNNAGVVLTQGASYNIIGGEDPTEANFIYHNGASSVAPGVDILYNTSIGNQIIGNSMSCNNEASINFDIAYGGSPQHGIEAPYFSSITPTEISGYVNDTIPIGSEIHIYQSTDTCSNDQGKLYLGKTTVFDDGGSKKFTYSESFGNHAYSATLTTVGDGTSV
;
A
#
# COMPACT_ATOMS: atom_id res chain seq x y z
N MET A 1 -67.87 23.09 -22.89
CA MET A 1 -66.82 23.76 -22.10
C MET A 1 -67.07 23.41 -20.64
N ASN A 2 -66.52 22.37 -20.03
CA ASN A 2 -65.10 22.22 -19.65
C ASN A 2 -64.79 20.73 -19.33
N PHE A 3 -64.94 19.84 -20.31
CA PHE A 3 -64.45 18.46 -20.15
C PHE A 3 -62.91 18.41 -20.26
N THR A 4 -62.33 19.24 -21.15
CA THR A 4 -60.87 19.37 -21.33
C THR A 4 -60.15 19.94 -20.11
N ALA A 5 -60.81 20.80 -19.32
CA ALA A 5 -60.23 21.36 -18.10
C ALA A 5 -60.16 20.33 -16.96
N LYS A 6 -61.09 19.36 -16.90
CA LYS A 6 -61.06 18.29 -15.89
C LYS A 6 -60.03 17.22 -16.23
N THR A 7 -59.83 16.88 -17.50
CA THR A 7 -58.77 15.94 -17.89
C THR A 7 -57.39 16.53 -17.66
N ASN A 8 -57.18 17.83 -17.94
CA ASN A 8 -55.93 18.53 -17.66
C ASN A 8 -55.68 18.72 -16.16
N LEU A 9 -56.72 18.90 -15.33
CA LEU A 9 -56.54 18.91 -13.87
C LEU A 9 -56.24 17.51 -13.34
N LEU A 10 -56.79 16.45 -13.95
CA LEU A 10 -56.54 15.07 -13.52
C LEU A 10 -55.17 14.57 -14.00
N THR A 11 -54.70 14.96 -15.20
CA THR A 11 -53.33 14.68 -15.65
C THR A 11 -52.31 15.60 -15.00
N ALA A 12 -52.64 16.85 -14.67
CA ALA A 12 -51.78 17.70 -13.85
C ALA A 12 -51.74 17.21 -12.40
N LEU A 13 -52.85 16.77 -11.82
CA LEU A 13 -52.88 16.15 -10.49
C LEU A 13 -52.23 14.76 -10.51
N LEU A 14 -52.31 13.99 -11.60
CA LEU A 14 -51.58 12.72 -11.77
C LEU A 14 -50.07 12.97 -11.97
N LEU A 15 -49.66 13.99 -12.73
CA LEU A 15 -48.25 14.43 -12.80
C LEU A 15 -47.77 15.03 -11.47
N PHE A 16 -48.63 15.71 -10.71
CA PHE A 16 -48.29 16.27 -9.39
C PHE A 16 -48.30 15.20 -8.29
N ILE A 17 -49.10 14.14 -8.43
CA ILE A 17 -49.09 12.95 -7.57
C ILE A 17 -47.91 12.02 -7.93
N ILE A 18 -47.44 12.01 -9.19
CA ILE A 18 -46.18 11.37 -9.58
C ILE A 18 -44.96 12.23 -9.16
N SER A 19 -45.12 13.56 -9.02
CA SER A 19 -44.12 14.47 -8.46
C SER A 19 -44.21 14.66 -6.93
N SER A 20 -45.12 13.96 -6.26
CA SER A 20 -45.20 13.90 -4.79
C SER A 20 -45.07 12.47 -4.27
N VAL A 21 -44.24 11.69 -4.97
CA VAL A 21 -43.53 10.58 -4.34
C VAL A 21 -42.54 11.22 -3.37
N TYR A 22 -42.46 10.72 -2.14
CA TYR A 22 -41.64 11.26 -1.05
C TYR A 22 -40.27 11.71 -1.55
N ALA A 23 -39.82 12.89 -1.12
CA ALA A 23 -38.42 13.28 -1.26
C ALA A 23 -37.61 12.20 -0.52
N GLN A 24 -37.07 11.25 -1.28
CA GLN A 24 -36.35 10.10 -0.75
C GLN A 24 -34.88 10.51 -0.64
N VAL A 25 -34.22 9.98 0.39
CA VAL A 25 -32.76 10.01 0.43
C VAL A 25 -32.21 9.20 -0.76
N PRO A 26 -30.98 9.46 -1.22
CA PRO A 26 -30.41 8.74 -2.36
C PRO A 26 -30.27 7.23 -2.09
N ASP A 27 -30.01 6.48 -3.15
CA ASP A 27 -29.58 5.09 -3.00
C ASP A 27 -28.17 5.03 -2.40
N SER A 28 -27.91 4.02 -1.55
CA SER A 28 -26.61 3.86 -0.88
C SER A 28 -25.49 3.51 -1.85
N ALA A 29 -24.31 4.09 -1.63
CA ALA A 29 -23.07 3.57 -2.19
C ALA A 29 -22.82 2.12 -1.71
N SER A 30 -22.11 1.33 -2.50
CA SER A 30 -21.77 -0.07 -2.17
C SER A 30 -20.37 -0.43 -2.63
N ASN A 31 -19.90 -1.65 -2.29
CA ASN A 31 -18.61 -2.20 -2.71
C ASN A 31 -17.45 -1.24 -2.41
N LEU A 32 -17.46 -0.61 -1.23
CA LEU A 32 -16.32 0.16 -0.78
C LEU A 32 -15.15 -0.79 -0.61
N ILE A 33 -14.03 -0.47 -1.24
CA ILE A 33 -12.72 -1.08 -1.00
C ILE A 33 -11.74 -0.01 -0.57
N VAL A 34 -10.77 -0.40 0.24
CA VAL A 34 -9.72 0.50 0.74
C VAL A 34 -8.37 -0.14 0.57
N TYR A 35 -7.54 0.48 -0.25
CA TYR A 35 -6.23 -0.04 -0.57
C TYR A 35 -5.15 1.01 -0.53
N LYS A 36 -3.96 0.52 -0.22
CA LYS A 36 -2.76 1.31 -0.14
C LYS A 36 -2.36 1.73 -1.56
N THR A 37 -2.49 3.02 -1.87
CA THR A 37 -1.90 3.61 -3.08
C THR A 37 -0.56 4.27 -2.80
N GLY A 38 -0.22 4.40 -1.51
CA GLY A 38 1.15 4.50 -1.07
C GLY A 38 1.35 4.19 0.42
N SER A 39 2.60 4.12 0.89
CA SER A 39 3.17 4.03 2.24
C SER A 39 2.39 4.75 3.33
N SER A 40 1.64 5.79 2.97
CA SER A 40 0.80 6.58 3.86
C SER A 40 -0.53 7.02 3.24
N GLU A 41 -0.88 6.53 2.05
CA GLU A 41 -2.11 6.90 1.34
C GLU A 41 -2.99 5.69 1.06
N LEU A 42 -4.27 5.87 1.33
CA LEU A 42 -5.34 4.95 1.04
C LEU A 42 -6.25 5.53 -0.03
N THR A 43 -6.52 4.74 -1.06
CA THR A 43 -7.63 5.01 -1.97
C THR A 43 -8.85 4.26 -1.49
N LEU A 44 -9.91 5.02 -1.19
CA LEU A 44 -11.26 4.52 -0.98
C LEU A 44 -11.95 4.52 -2.34
N ALA A 45 -12.42 3.38 -2.83
CA ALA A 45 -13.17 3.30 -4.09
C ALA A 45 -14.52 2.61 -3.84
N TRP A 46 -15.61 3.13 -4.41
CA TRP A 46 -16.96 2.61 -4.22
C TRP A 46 -17.76 2.59 -5.52
N SER A 47 -18.84 1.82 -5.52
CA SER A 47 -19.88 1.86 -6.56
C SER A 47 -20.92 2.91 -6.23
N ASP A 48 -21.12 3.83 -7.17
CA ASP A 48 -22.27 4.72 -7.15
C ASP A 48 -23.52 3.99 -7.70
N ASN A 49 -24.54 3.91 -6.86
CA ASN A 49 -25.84 3.33 -7.21
C ASN A 49 -26.95 4.38 -7.33
N SER A 50 -26.64 5.64 -7.06
CA SER A 50 -27.57 6.74 -7.02
C SER A 50 -27.57 7.50 -8.35
N LEU A 51 -28.66 8.23 -8.61
CA LEU A 51 -28.82 9.12 -9.78
C LEU A 51 -29.32 10.51 -9.39
N ASP A 52 -29.56 10.74 -8.10
CA ASP A 52 -30.16 11.96 -7.55
C ASP A 52 -29.44 12.47 -6.29
N GLU A 53 -28.22 11.98 -6.04
CA GLU A 53 -27.31 12.47 -5.02
C GLU A 53 -26.72 13.83 -5.42
N LEU A 54 -26.43 14.64 -4.40
CA LEU A 54 -25.65 15.85 -4.56
C LEU A 54 -24.16 15.59 -4.31
N GLY A 55 -23.83 14.43 -3.76
CA GLY A 55 -22.48 13.95 -3.52
C GLY A 55 -22.42 12.86 -2.46
N PHE A 56 -21.20 12.58 -1.98
CA PHE A 56 -20.93 11.56 -0.97
C PHE A 56 -20.15 12.13 0.20
N ILE A 57 -20.53 11.72 1.41
CA ILE A 57 -19.79 12.01 2.64
C ILE A 57 -18.82 10.85 2.88
N VAL A 58 -17.54 11.17 2.95
CA VAL A 58 -16.48 10.21 3.28
C VAL A 58 -16.27 10.22 4.78
N GLN A 59 -16.47 9.07 5.44
CA GLN A 59 -16.34 8.97 6.90
C GLN A 59 -15.26 7.97 7.30
N ARG A 60 -14.57 8.28 8.39
CA ARG A 60 -13.73 7.33 9.13
C ARG A 60 -14.18 7.13 10.57
N SER A 61 -13.73 6.06 11.19
CA SER A 61 -13.82 5.85 12.63
C SER A 61 -12.62 5.03 13.15
N ASP A 62 -12.40 5.09 14.46
CA ASP A 62 -11.37 4.30 15.16
C ASP A 62 -11.91 2.89 15.54
N ASP A 63 -13.20 2.63 15.28
CA ASP A 63 -13.88 1.37 15.54
C ASP A 63 -14.80 0.96 14.38
N ASP A 64 -14.96 -0.34 14.18
CA ASP A 64 -15.79 -0.96 13.15
C ASP A 64 -17.29 -0.68 13.31
N LEU A 65 -17.74 -0.43 14.53
CA LEU A 65 -19.12 -0.08 14.85
C LEU A 65 -19.47 1.37 14.51
N PHE A 66 -18.48 2.18 14.11
CA PHE A 66 -18.62 3.62 13.84
C PHE A 66 -19.33 4.34 15.00
N LEU A 67 -18.95 4.06 16.24
CA LEU A 67 -19.57 4.69 17.42
C LEU A 67 -19.33 6.20 17.45
N SER A 68 -18.17 6.65 16.95
CA SER A 68 -17.80 8.06 16.82
C SER A 68 -17.29 8.36 15.40
N PRO A 69 -18.18 8.50 14.41
CA PRO A 69 -17.77 8.75 13.02
C PRO A 69 -17.23 10.17 12.87
N PHE A 70 -16.14 10.30 12.12
CA PHE A 70 -15.57 11.58 11.68
C PHE A 70 -15.76 11.72 10.17
N THR A 71 -16.34 12.83 9.71
CA THR A 71 -16.39 13.15 8.27
C THR A 71 -15.03 13.69 7.86
N ILE A 72 -14.35 12.96 6.97
CA ILE A 72 -13.09 13.38 6.36
C ILE A 72 -13.37 14.50 5.37
N ASP A 73 -14.30 14.25 4.44
CA ASP A 73 -14.62 15.16 3.35
C ASP A 73 -16.04 14.92 2.80
N THR A 74 -16.48 15.78 1.90
CA THR A 74 -17.67 15.59 1.07
C THR A 74 -17.29 15.79 -0.39
N VAL A 75 -17.38 14.71 -1.17
CA VAL A 75 -17.09 14.70 -2.60
C VAL A 75 -18.35 15.00 -3.41
N THR A 76 -18.19 15.27 -4.70
CA THR A 76 -19.29 15.67 -5.60
C THR A 76 -20.14 14.48 -6.05
N ALA A 77 -21.26 14.76 -6.72
CA ALA A 77 -22.10 13.73 -7.33
C ALA A 77 -21.30 12.92 -8.38
N ASP A 78 -21.70 11.67 -8.61
CA ASP A 78 -21.02 10.72 -9.50
C ASP A 78 -19.56 10.34 -9.13
N ASP A 79 -18.96 10.91 -8.07
CA ASP A 79 -17.61 10.51 -7.62
C ASP A 79 -17.62 9.05 -7.11
N THR A 80 -16.60 8.28 -7.50
CA THR A 80 -16.47 6.84 -7.16
C THR A 80 -15.18 6.51 -6.42
N SER A 81 -14.39 7.53 -6.06
CA SER A 81 -13.14 7.34 -5.33
C SER A 81 -12.73 8.55 -4.53
N TYR A 82 -11.97 8.34 -3.46
CA TYR A 82 -11.36 9.37 -2.64
C TYR A 82 -10.00 8.88 -2.12
N VAL A 83 -8.97 9.71 -2.23
CA VAL A 83 -7.65 9.41 -1.66
C VAL A 83 -7.55 10.09 -0.30
N PHE A 84 -7.15 9.33 0.71
CA PHE A 84 -6.97 9.79 2.08
C PHE A 84 -5.60 9.36 2.59
N ALA A 85 -4.88 10.28 3.21
CA ALA A 85 -3.60 10.02 3.86
C ALA A 85 -3.79 9.92 5.38
N PRO A 86 -4.11 8.75 5.94
CA PRO A 86 -4.31 8.62 7.37
C PRO A 86 -2.99 8.58 8.14
N ALA A 87 -2.98 9.15 9.35
CA ALA A 87 -1.85 9.01 10.28
C ALA A 87 -1.75 7.63 10.97
N SER A 88 -2.72 6.73 10.76
CA SER A 88 -2.86 5.42 11.43
C SER A 88 -3.86 4.54 10.69
N THR A 89 -4.12 3.34 11.20
CA THR A 89 -5.26 2.51 10.80
C THR A 89 -6.62 3.16 11.13
N TYR A 90 -7.60 3.02 10.23
CA TYR A 90 -8.99 3.44 10.44
C TYR A 90 -9.98 2.53 9.71
N TYR A 91 -11.25 2.63 10.10
CA TYR A 91 -12.38 2.05 9.38
C TYR A 91 -13.08 3.13 8.56
N PHE A 92 -13.51 2.80 7.34
CA PHE A 92 -14.10 3.74 6.39
C PHE A 92 -15.51 3.34 5.96
N ARG A 93 -16.37 4.32 5.67
CA ARG A 93 -17.66 4.12 5.02
C ARG A 93 -18.07 5.36 4.23
N ILE A 94 -18.89 5.15 3.20
CA ILE A 94 -19.39 6.20 2.30
C ILE A 94 -20.89 6.39 2.49
N VAL A 95 -21.34 7.65 2.51
CA VAL A 95 -22.75 8.01 2.67
C VAL A 95 -23.20 8.97 1.57
N ALA A 96 -24.03 8.50 0.65
CA ALA A 96 -24.67 9.35 -0.35
C ALA A 96 -25.65 10.34 0.32
N TYR A 97 -25.77 11.56 -0.21
CA TYR A 97 -26.73 12.54 0.32
C TYR A 97 -27.35 13.40 -0.77
N ASN A 98 -28.58 13.88 -0.53
CA ASN A 98 -29.24 14.90 -1.35
C ASN A 98 -30.02 15.89 -0.46
N GLY A 99 -30.84 16.74 -1.08
CA GLY A 99 -31.67 17.72 -0.37
C GLY A 99 -32.70 17.11 0.59
N SER A 100 -32.98 15.81 0.50
CA SER A 100 -33.87 15.05 1.39
C SER A 100 -33.14 14.49 2.62
N GLY A 101 -31.81 14.34 2.56
CA GLY A 101 -30.98 13.81 3.65
C GLY A 101 -29.97 12.76 3.18
N ASN A 102 -29.48 11.98 4.14
CA ASN A 102 -28.42 10.98 3.94
C ASN A 102 -29.00 9.58 3.74
N ALA A 103 -28.44 8.84 2.79
CA ALA A 103 -28.70 7.41 2.61
C ALA A 103 -28.15 6.59 3.79
N PRO A 104 -28.54 5.31 3.94
CA PRO A 104 -27.75 4.34 4.70
C PRO A 104 -26.30 4.31 4.18
N ALA A 105 -25.33 4.02 5.05
CA ALA A 105 -23.93 3.93 4.65
C ALA A 105 -23.65 2.69 3.78
N SER A 106 -22.55 2.72 3.04
CA SER A 106 -21.93 1.56 2.39
C SER A 106 -21.53 0.48 3.42
N ASN A 107 -20.93 -0.62 2.93
CA ASN A 107 -20.12 -1.48 3.79
C ASN A 107 -19.04 -0.67 4.51
N VAL A 108 -18.63 -1.19 5.67
CA VAL A 108 -17.45 -0.72 6.40
C VAL A 108 -16.25 -1.44 5.83
N GLU A 109 -15.16 -0.73 5.64
CA GLU A 109 -13.92 -1.30 5.14
C GLU A 109 -12.73 -0.88 6.01
N PHE A 110 -11.76 -1.78 6.18
CA PHE A 110 -10.55 -1.49 6.93
C PHE A 110 -9.47 -0.88 6.03
N GLY A 111 -8.75 0.11 6.56
CA GLY A 111 -7.62 0.70 5.86
C GLY A 111 -6.43 0.93 6.78
N SER A 112 -5.28 0.40 6.37
CA SER A 112 -3.99 0.57 7.04
C SER A 112 -2.93 1.11 6.11
N VAL A 113 -2.16 2.05 6.62
CA VAL A 113 -0.92 2.52 6.01
C VAL A 113 0.32 1.93 6.67
N ASP A 114 0.13 1.01 7.62
CA ASP A 114 1.24 0.40 8.32
C ASP A 114 2.23 -0.22 7.34
N SER A 115 3.49 -0.19 7.77
CA SER A 115 4.63 -0.81 7.10
C SER A 115 4.35 -2.26 6.79
N TYR A 116 4.65 -2.71 5.57
CA TYR A 116 4.70 -4.14 5.27
C TYR A 116 5.81 -4.79 6.10
N PRO A 117 5.62 -5.98 6.70
CA PRO A 117 4.48 -6.89 6.58
C PRO A 117 3.36 -6.70 7.61
N GLY A 118 3.38 -5.61 8.38
CA GLY A 118 2.26 -5.25 9.25
C GLY A 118 2.05 -6.22 10.41
N HIS A 119 0.80 -6.67 10.59
CA HIS A 119 0.41 -7.57 11.67
C HIS A 119 -0.14 -8.90 11.13
N ALA A 120 -0.14 -9.88 12.01
CA ALA A 120 -0.69 -11.21 11.83
C ALA A 120 -1.58 -11.55 13.02
N LEU A 121 -2.42 -12.56 12.84
CA LEU A 121 -3.19 -13.14 13.95
C LEU A 121 -2.49 -14.38 14.49
N ASP A 122 -2.27 -14.41 15.80
CA ASP A 122 -1.63 -15.48 16.55
C ASP A 122 -2.67 -16.35 17.26
N PHE A 123 -2.74 -17.62 16.83
CA PHE A 123 -3.70 -18.62 17.27
C PHE A 123 -3.07 -19.51 18.35
N ASP A 124 -3.76 -19.72 19.47
CA ASP A 124 -3.20 -20.40 20.64
C ASP A 124 -3.30 -21.94 20.62
N GLY A 125 -3.95 -22.52 19.63
CA GLY A 125 -4.19 -23.97 19.51
C GLY A 125 -5.25 -24.54 20.47
N LEU A 126 -6.07 -23.70 21.10
CA LEU A 126 -7.10 -24.11 22.06
C LEU A 126 -8.52 -23.77 21.63
N ASP A 127 -8.79 -22.53 21.23
CA ASP A 127 -10.13 -22.09 20.82
C ASP A 127 -10.17 -20.95 19.77
N ASP A 128 -9.01 -20.49 19.30
CA ASP A 128 -8.91 -19.41 18.33
C ASP A 128 -9.18 -19.87 16.89
N PHE A 129 -10.05 -19.16 16.17
CA PHE A 129 -10.28 -19.33 14.73
C PHE A 129 -11.00 -18.14 14.11
N VAL A 130 -10.95 -18.03 12.78
CA VAL A 130 -11.77 -17.08 12.01
C VAL A 130 -12.83 -17.85 11.23
N SER A 131 -14.08 -17.40 11.29
CA SER A 131 -15.20 -17.97 10.53
C SER A 131 -15.73 -16.96 9.53
N ILE A 132 -15.65 -17.29 8.25
CA ILE A 132 -16.22 -16.54 7.15
C ILE A 132 -17.58 -17.18 6.80
N PRO A 133 -18.67 -16.40 6.74
CA PRO A 133 -19.98 -16.92 6.36
C PRO A 133 -19.97 -17.62 5.01
N ASP A 134 -20.91 -18.55 4.83
CA ASP A 134 -21.09 -19.26 3.57
C ASP A 134 -21.35 -18.29 2.40
N ASN A 135 -20.58 -18.48 1.32
CA ASN A 135 -20.73 -17.78 0.04
C ASN A 135 -20.30 -18.71 -1.11
N ASP A 136 -21.12 -18.80 -2.16
CA ASP A 136 -20.84 -19.56 -3.38
C ASP A 136 -19.49 -19.21 -4.03
N LEU A 137 -18.96 -17.99 -3.79
CA LEU A 137 -17.64 -17.58 -4.29
C LEU A 137 -16.50 -18.44 -3.75
N PHE A 138 -16.67 -19.08 -2.59
CA PHE A 138 -15.69 -20.00 -2.00
C PHE A 138 -15.91 -21.45 -2.39
N SER A 139 -16.99 -21.77 -3.13
CA SER A 139 -17.30 -23.11 -3.61
C SER A 139 -16.80 -23.27 -5.05
N PHE A 140 -15.80 -24.12 -5.25
CA PHE A 140 -15.14 -24.30 -6.55
C PHE A 140 -15.69 -25.48 -7.37
N GLY A 141 -16.92 -25.93 -7.09
CA GLY A 141 -17.60 -26.97 -7.84
C GLY A 141 -19.11 -26.94 -7.64
N ASP A 142 -19.83 -27.66 -8.49
CA ASP A 142 -21.30 -27.75 -8.47
C ASP A 142 -21.82 -29.20 -8.38
N GLY A 143 -20.94 -30.15 -8.05
CA GLY A 143 -21.20 -31.59 -8.03
C GLY A 143 -21.10 -32.28 -9.39
N VAL A 144 -20.87 -31.51 -10.46
CA VAL A 144 -20.74 -32.03 -11.83
C VAL A 144 -19.41 -31.61 -12.46
N SER A 145 -18.99 -30.38 -12.20
CA SER A 145 -17.76 -29.80 -12.71
C SER A 145 -17.11 -28.89 -11.67
N ASP A 146 -15.79 -28.79 -11.74
CA ASP A 146 -15.02 -27.86 -10.91
C ASP A 146 -14.63 -26.60 -11.69
N SER A 147 -14.32 -25.54 -10.93
CA SER A 147 -13.67 -24.32 -11.39
C SER A 147 -12.23 -24.25 -10.88
N PRO A 148 -11.28 -23.66 -11.64
CA PRO A 148 -9.91 -23.53 -11.19
C PRO A 148 -9.83 -22.50 -10.06
N PHE A 149 -8.89 -22.68 -9.15
CA PHE A 149 -8.68 -21.73 -8.06
C PHE A 149 -7.28 -21.81 -7.47
N SER A 150 -6.94 -20.79 -6.69
CA SER A 150 -5.72 -20.72 -5.89
C SER A 150 -6.02 -20.12 -4.53
N ILE A 151 -5.46 -20.70 -3.48
CA ILE A 151 -5.45 -20.13 -2.13
C ILE A 151 -3.98 -19.97 -1.74
N GLU A 152 -3.58 -18.77 -1.34
CA GLU A 152 -2.24 -18.49 -0.83
C GLU A 152 -2.32 -17.73 0.50
N PHE A 153 -1.35 -17.95 1.38
CA PHE A 153 -1.28 -17.31 2.70
C PHE A 153 0.13 -17.47 3.28
N TRP A 154 0.46 -16.60 4.23
CA TRP A 154 1.64 -16.75 5.07
C TRP A 154 1.26 -17.48 6.36
N VAL A 155 2.13 -18.38 6.82
CA VAL A 155 1.92 -19.15 8.06
C VAL A 155 3.22 -19.33 8.84
N ASN A 156 3.13 -19.20 10.16
CA ASN A 156 4.20 -19.49 11.11
C ASN A 156 3.71 -20.52 12.13
N PHE A 157 4.49 -21.58 12.37
CA PHE A 157 4.09 -22.65 13.29
C PHE A 157 4.77 -22.49 14.65
N ASP A 158 4.00 -22.44 15.72
CA ASP A 158 4.53 -22.47 17.09
C ASP A 158 4.75 -23.91 17.56
N VAL A 159 3.90 -24.82 17.08
CA VAL A 159 3.95 -26.25 17.40
C VAL A 159 3.96 -27.07 16.11
N LEU A 160 4.79 -28.12 16.08
CA LEU A 160 4.84 -29.11 15.02
C LEU A 160 4.52 -30.51 15.60
N GLY A 161 4.26 -31.48 14.72
CA GLY A 161 4.03 -32.88 15.11
C GLY A 161 2.59 -33.19 15.52
N GLN A 162 1.66 -32.26 15.27
CA GLN A 162 0.22 -32.44 15.47
C GLN A 162 -0.56 -31.97 14.24
N ASN A 163 -1.85 -32.29 14.17
CA ASN A 163 -2.69 -31.81 13.08
C ASN A 163 -3.15 -30.38 13.37
N HIS A 164 -2.96 -29.48 12.40
CA HIS A 164 -3.46 -28.11 12.44
C HIS A 164 -4.32 -27.86 11.21
N SER A 165 -5.56 -27.44 11.43
CA SER A 165 -6.41 -26.95 10.35
C SER A 165 -5.99 -25.52 10.00
N LEU A 166 -5.61 -25.26 8.74
CA LEU A 166 -5.17 -23.93 8.32
C LEU A 166 -6.31 -23.21 7.59
N ILE A 167 -6.77 -23.79 6.48
CA ILE A 167 -7.92 -23.30 5.71
C ILE A 167 -8.88 -24.49 5.53
N ASP A 168 -10.11 -24.40 6.02
CA ASP A 168 -11.04 -25.53 6.05
C ASP A 168 -12.45 -25.11 5.63
N ARG A 169 -13.00 -25.79 4.62
CA ARG A 169 -14.40 -25.65 4.20
C ARG A 169 -15.08 -27.02 4.26
N ARG A 170 -15.22 -27.52 5.50
CA ARG A 170 -15.84 -28.82 5.80
C ARG A 170 -16.71 -28.75 7.05
N GLY A 171 -17.86 -29.39 6.95
CA GLY A 171 -18.67 -29.86 8.07
C GLY A 171 -18.13 -31.14 8.73
N SER A 172 -18.88 -31.62 9.72
CA SER A 172 -18.50 -32.80 10.51
C SER A 172 -18.71 -34.12 9.74
N GLY A 173 -19.68 -34.17 8.83
CA GLY A 173 -20.02 -35.35 8.04
C GLY A 173 -19.08 -35.61 6.86
N ALA A 174 -19.05 -36.85 6.34
CA ALA A 174 -18.31 -37.17 5.13
C ALA A 174 -18.92 -36.56 3.85
N ALA A 175 -20.22 -36.25 3.89
CA ALA A 175 -20.96 -35.61 2.80
C ALA A 175 -20.96 -34.08 2.89
N GLU A 176 -20.34 -33.52 3.92
CA GLU A 176 -20.32 -32.08 4.20
C GLU A 176 -18.89 -31.58 4.04
N ARG A 177 -18.24 -31.77 2.88
CA ARG A 177 -16.82 -31.42 2.71
C ARG A 177 -16.57 -30.92 1.30
N GLU A 178 -15.86 -29.82 1.18
CA GLU A 178 -15.39 -29.30 -0.11
C GLU A 178 -13.87 -29.38 -0.18
N TYR A 179 -13.14 -28.65 0.65
CA TYR A 179 -11.68 -28.69 0.65
C TYR A 179 -11.06 -28.39 2.02
N VAL A 180 -9.79 -28.77 2.15
CA VAL A 180 -8.96 -28.40 3.31
C VAL A 180 -7.50 -28.21 2.89
N ILE A 181 -6.85 -27.24 3.54
CA ILE A 181 -5.40 -27.11 3.64
C ILE A 181 -5.03 -27.27 5.12
N GLN A 182 -4.17 -28.22 5.44
CA GLN A 182 -3.80 -28.53 6.84
C GLN A 182 -2.34 -28.96 6.97
N LEU A 183 -1.74 -28.71 8.14
CA LEU A 183 -0.49 -29.33 8.55
C LEU A 183 -0.83 -30.65 9.25
N LEU A 184 -0.33 -31.78 8.73
CA LEU A 184 -0.49 -33.08 9.38
C LEU A 184 0.49 -33.24 10.53
N GLY A 185 0.21 -34.14 11.48
CA GLY A 185 1.16 -34.50 12.55
C GLY A 185 2.47 -35.14 12.07
N THR A 186 2.59 -35.40 10.77
CA THR A 186 3.83 -35.76 10.07
C THR A 186 4.62 -34.55 9.55
N ASN A 187 4.17 -33.33 9.84
CA ASN A 187 4.68 -32.04 9.38
C ASN A 187 4.58 -31.80 7.87
N LYS A 188 3.67 -32.51 7.20
CA LYS A 188 3.37 -32.31 5.78
C LYS A 188 2.20 -31.35 5.63
N ILE A 189 2.33 -30.37 4.73
CA ILE A 189 1.15 -29.67 4.20
C ILE A 189 0.36 -30.64 3.32
N GLN A 190 -0.92 -30.76 3.60
CA GLN A 190 -1.90 -31.53 2.85
C GLN A 190 -2.93 -30.57 2.23
N PHE A 191 -3.24 -30.78 0.96
CA PHE A 191 -4.32 -30.14 0.23
C PHE A 191 -5.26 -31.20 -0.32
N THR A 192 -6.52 -31.20 0.11
CA THR A 192 -7.52 -32.20 -0.28
C THR A 192 -8.78 -31.52 -0.79
N LEU A 193 -9.29 -31.99 -1.93
CA LEU A 193 -10.63 -31.69 -2.44
C LEU A 193 -11.52 -32.92 -2.20
N PHE A 194 -12.77 -32.71 -1.82
CA PHE A 194 -13.74 -33.75 -1.49
C PHE A 194 -14.93 -33.72 -2.44
N ASP A 195 -15.38 -34.89 -2.83
CA ASP A 195 -16.68 -35.11 -3.47
C ASP A 195 -17.62 -35.62 -2.37
N GLY A 196 -18.45 -34.73 -1.85
CA GLY A 196 -19.36 -35.01 -0.74
C GLY A 196 -20.40 -36.08 -1.10
N SER A 197 -20.81 -36.17 -2.37
CA SER A 197 -21.84 -37.14 -2.80
C SER A 197 -21.33 -38.59 -2.81
N THR A 198 -20.04 -38.79 -3.09
CA THR A 198 -19.43 -40.13 -3.18
C THR A 198 -18.49 -40.46 -2.02
N SER A 199 -18.24 -39.50 -1.12
CA SER A 199 -17.10 -39.55 -0.18
C SER A 199 -15.76 -39.73 -0.92
N GLY A 200 -15.70 -39.23 -2.15
CA GLY A 200 -14.51 -39.23 -2.98
C GLY A 200 -13.56 -38.10 -2.61
N PHE A 201 -12.32 -38.16 -3.09
CA PHE A 201 -11.34 -37.10 -2.87
C PHE A 201 -10.22 -37.09 -3.92
N LEU A 202 -9.62 -35.91 -4.09
CA LEU A 202 -8.29 -35.71 -4.64
C LEU A 202 -7.39 -35.19 -3.52
N ASN A 203 -6.19 -35.72 -3.39
CA ASN A 203 -5.28 -35.33 -2.31
C ASN A 203 -3.85 -35.14 -2.81
N ALA A 204 -3.20 -34.09 -2.34
CA ALA A 204 -1.78 -33.84 -2.49
C ALA A 204 -1.15 -33.59 -1.11
N GLU A 205 -0.05 -34.25 -0.82
CA GLU A 205 0.75 -34.02 0.39
C GLU A 205 2.19 -33.71 0.00
N THR A 206 2.78 -32.69 0.61
CA THR A 206 4.21 -32.39 0.39
C THR A 206 5.10 -33.61 0.67
N SER A 207 6.05 -33.89 -0.23
CA SER A 207 6.99 -35.02 -0.09
C SER A 207 8.35 -34.62 0.48
N SER A 208 8.70 -33.33 0.43
CA SER A 208 10.04 -32.82 0.77
C SER A 208 10.08 -31.57 1.64
N PHE A 209 8.92 -31.00 1.98
CA PHE A 209 8.83 -29.87 2.89
C PHE A 209 9.10 -30.33 4.33
N ILE A 210 9.94 -29.59 5.04
CA ILE A 210 10.28 -29.83 6.44
C ILE A 210 10.21 -28.47 7.15
N PRO A 211 9.07 -28.12 7.78
CA PRO A 211 8.93 -26.86 8.49
C PRO A 211 9.76 -26.87 9.78
N SER A 212 10.14 -25.66 10.21
CA SER A 212 10.63 -25.34 11.54
C SER A 212 9.61 -24.47 12.26
N THR A 213 9.65 -24.47 13.59
CA THR A 213 8.81 -23.58 14.40
C THR A 213 9.36 -22.15 14.40
N ASN A 214 8.51 -21.14 14.60
CA ASN A 214 8.88 -19.72 14.65
C ASN A 214 9.58 -19.27 13.36
N GLN A 215 9.07 -19.72 12.21
CA GLN A 215 9.52 -19.31 10.89
C GLN A 215 8.30 -19.17 9.99
N TRP A 216 8.19 -18.04 9.32
CA TRP A 216 7.19 -17.81 8.29
C TRP A 216 7.47 -18.59 7.01
N TYR A 217 6.41 -19.17 6.45
CA TYR A 217 6.38 -19.79 5.14
C TYR A 217 5.22 -19.24 4.34
N HIS A 218 5.45 -18.98 3.05
CA HIS A 218 4.33 -18.76 2.13
C HIS A 218 3.87 -20.11 1.63
N VAL A 219 2.59 -20.41 1.81
CA VAL A 219 1.95 -21.63 1.32
C VAL A 219 0.92 -21.24 0.28
N ALA A 220 1.01 -21.83 -0.92
CA ALA A 220 -0.04 -21.72 -1.91
C ALA A 220 -0.48 -23.11 -2.41
N CYS A 221 -1.79 -23.28 -2.54
CA CYS A 221 -2.42 -24.49 -3.05
C CYS A 221 -3.27 -24.12 -4.26
N THR A 222 -3.04 -24.79 -5.39
CA THR A 222 -3.75 -24.49 -6.64
C THR A 222 -4.37 -25.72 -7.25
N TYR A 223 -5.47 -25.51 -7.95
CA TYR A 223 -6.19 -26.53 -8.70
C TYR A 223 -6.57 -26.02 -10.09
N ASP A 224 -6.36 -26.87 -11.10
CA ASP A 224 -6.60 -26.58 -12.52
C ASP A 224 -7.98 -26.99 -13.04
N ALA A 225 -8.89 -27.42 -12.17
CA ALA A 225 -10.21 -27.96 -12.50
C ALA A 225 -10.21 -29.23 -13.38
N SER A 226 -9.09 -29.97 -13.43
CA SER A 226 -8.98 -31.15 -14.29
C SER A 226 -9.84 -32.36 -13.86
N GLY A 227 -10.38 -32.36 -12.63
CA GLY A 227 -11.00 -33.53 -12.01
C GLY A 227 -9.99 -34.61 -11.60
N LEU A 228 -8.68 -34.32 -11.67
CA LEU A 228 -7.61 -35.28 -11.47
C LEU A 228 -6.64 -34.80 -10.38
N GLN A 229 -6.07 -35.74 -9.63
CA GLN A 229 -5.07 -35.43 -8.60
C GLN A 229 -3.86 -34.68 -9.15
N SER A 230 -3.50 -34.89 -10.43
CA SER A 230 -2.40 -34.20 -11.11
C SER A 230 -2.65 -32.70 -11.29
N GLY A 231 -3.90 -32.25 -11.15
CA GLY A 231 -4.29 -30.85 -11.16
C GLY A 231 -4.00 -30.11 -9.86
N LEU A 232 -3.69 -30.83 -8.77
CA LEU A 232 -3.33 -30.23 -7.49
C LEU A 232 -1.84 -29.92 -7.43
N ALA A 233 -1.50 -28.69 -7.06
CA ALA A 233 -0.13 -28.28 -6.79
C ALA A 233 -0.03 -27.57 -5.43
N ILE A 234 1.10 -27.76 -4.76
CA ILE A 234 1.47 -27.04 -3.54
C ILE A 234 2.78 -26.29 -3.82
N TYR A 235 2.84 -25.04 -3.37
CA TYR A 235 3.98 -24.16 -3.46
C TYR A 235 4.39 -23.76 -2.05
N ILE A 236 5.69 -23.76 -1.79
CA ILE A 236 6.29 -23.25 -0.55
C ILE A 236 7.25 -22.14 -0.95
N ASP A 237 7.10 -20.96 -0.34
CA ASP A 237 7.91 -19.77 -0.62
C ASP A 237 7.91 -19.37 -2.11
N GLY A 238 6.74 -19.54 -2.74
CA GLY A 238 6.50 -19.31 -4.16
C GLY A 238 7.09 -20.35 -5.11
N VAL A 239 7.70 -21.43 -4.61
CA VAL A 239 8.30 -22.50 -5.42
C VAL A 239 7.43 -23.75 -5.36
N SER A 240 7.08 -24.31 -6.52
CA SER A 240 6.35 -25.59 -6.58
C SER A 240 7.17 -26.72 -5.95
N VAL A 241 6.58 -27.43 -5.00
CA VAL A 241 7.22 -28.56 -4.31
C VAL A 241 6.66 -29.89 -4.79
N PRO A 242 7.46 -30.98 -4.80
CA PRO A 242 6.94 -32.30 -5.13
C PRO A 242 5.93 -32.77 -4.07
N VAL A 243 4.87 -33.42 -4.54
CA VAL A 243 3.76 -33.93 -3.74
C VAL A 243 3.50 -35.41 -3.99
N ASP A 244 3.13 -36.12 -2.92
CA ASP A 244 2.57 -37.46 -2.97
C ASP A 244 1.07 -37.33 -3.19
N GLN A 245 0.56 -37.89 -4.29
CA GLN A 245 -0.84 -37.75 -4.67
C GLN A 245 -1.62 -39.04 -4.54
N THR A 246 -2.83 -38.95 -4.00
CA THR A 246 -3.79 -40.05 -3.93
C THR A 246 -5.18 -39.56 -4.29
N ASN A 247 -6.05 -40.49 -4.72
CA ASN A 247 -7.43 -40.19 -5.02
C ASN A 247 -8.35 -41.36 -4.70
N SER A 248 -9.66 -41.07 -4.64
CA SER A 248 -10.71 -42.06 -4.57
C SER A 248 -11.99 -41.49 -5.16
N ALA A 249 -12.54 -42.13 -6.21
CA ALA A 249 -13.89 -41.89 -6.72
C ALA A 249 -14.36 -40.42 -6.86
N TYR A 250 -13.46 -39.47 -7.08
CA TYR A 250 -13.77 -38.05 -7.18
C TYR A 250 -14.34 -37.70 -8.55
N THR A 251 -15.42 -36.91 -8.56
CA THR A 251 -16.01 -36.34 -9.78
C THR A 251 -15.86 -34.82 -9.80
N ALA A 252 -16.41 -34.15 -8.78
CA ALA A 252 -16.33 -32.71 -8.57
C ALA A 252 -16.63 -32.40 -7.09
N MET A 253 -16.21 -31.23 -6.62
CA MET A 253 -16.68 -30.69 -5.35
C MET A 253 -18.15 -30.28 -5.47
N GLU A 254 -18.85 -30.36 -4.34
CA GLU A 254 -20.21 -29.84 -4.22
C GLU A 254 -20.19 -28.35 -3.88
N ASN A 255 -21.31 -27.66 -4.12
CA ASN A 255 -21.56 -26.34 -3.52
C ASN A 255 -22.45 -26.54 -2.28
N LEU A 256 -21.82 -26.55 -1.11
CA LEU A 256 -22.44 -26.79 0.19
C LEU A 256 -22.53 -25.48 0.97
N ALA A 257 -23.59 -25.39 1.79
CA ALA A 257 -23.77 -24.27 2.69
C ALA A 257 -22.86 -24.39 3.93
N LEU A 258 -21.56 -24.14 3.74
CA LEU A 258 -20.51 -24.29 4.76
C LEU A 258 -19.76 -22.97 4.94
N PRO A 259 -19.42 -22.60 6.19
CA PRO A 259 -18.48 -21.51 6.41
C PRO A 259 -17.09 -21.90 5.88
N LEU A 260 -16.29 -20.88 5.55
CA LEU A 260 -14.85 -21.04 5.38
C LEU A 260 -14.19 -20.70 6.72
N GLU A 261 -13.39 -21.61 7.26
CA GLU A 261 -12.72 -21.47 8.56
C GLU A 261 -11.21 -21.32 8.37
N PHE A 262 -10.62 -20.35 9.06
CA PHE A 262 -9.17 -20.22 9.21
C PHE A 262 -8.76 -20.61 10.64
N GLY A 263 -7.75 -21.47 10.77
CA GLY A 263 -7.19 -21.86 12.06
C GLY A 263 -7.98 -22.92 12.83
N ALA A 264 -9.11 -23.41 12.32
CA ALA A 264 -9.84 -24.52 12.93
C ALA A 264 -10.56 -25.39 11.89
N ASN A 265 -11.15 -26.46 12.40
CA ASN A 265 -12.18 -27.21 11.71
C ASN A 265 -13.34 -27.51 12.67
N GLN A 266 -14.43 -28.02 12.13
CA GLN A 266 -15.62 -28.43 12.91
C GLN A 266 -15.37 -29.56 13.94
N SER A 267 -14.20 -30.20 13.92
CA SER A 267 -13.77 -31.17 14.95
C SER A 267 -12.87 -30.55 16.03
N LEU A 268 -12.69 -29.23 16.01
CA LEU A 268 -11.89 -28.46 16.95
C LEU A 268 -10.39 -28.82 16.93
N ASN A 269 -9.85 -29.12 15.74
CA ASN A 269 -8.40 -29.17 15.52
C ASN A 269 -7.88 -27.75 15.27
N PHE A 270 -7.45 -27.08 16.35
CA PHE A 270 -7.00 -25.69 16.29
C PHE A 270 -5.55 -25.55 15.84
N PHE A 271 -5.29 -24.51 15.07
CA PHE A 271 -3.97 -24.05 14.68
C PHE A 271 -3.26 -23.38 15.86
N ASN A 272 -1.95 -23.58 15.95
CA ASN A 272 -1.11 -22.99 16.99
C ASN A 272 0.09 -22.33 16.29
N GLY A 273 0.09 -21.01 16.25
CA GLY A 273 1.01 -20.17 15.48
C GLY A 273 0.29 -19.02 14.78
N GLN A 274 0.97 -18.37 13.84
CA GLN A 274 0.51 -17.12 13.21
C GLN A 274 0.08 -17.33 11.75
N MET A 275 -0.92 -16.58 11.30
CA MET A 275 -1.36 -16.54 9.90
C MET A 275 -1.51 -15.10 9.42
N ASP A 276 -1.18 -14.87 8.15
CA ASP A 276 -1.19 -13.55 7.54
C ASP A 276 -1.51 -13.63 6.03
N GLU A 277 -1.97 -12.53 5.44
CA GLU A 277 -2.02 -12.29 3.99
C GLU A 277 -2.75 -13.40 3.18
N VAL A 278 -3.93 -13.84 3.64
CA VAL A 278 -4.73 -14.86 2.95
C VAL A 278 -5.37 -14.27 1.69
N LYS A 279 -5.03 -14.82 0.52
CA LYS A 279 -5.56 -14.42 -0.79
C LYS A 279 -6.18 -15.62 -1.51
N ILE A 280 -7.37 -15.42 -2.07
CA ILE A 280 -8.14 -16.47 -2.76
C ILE A 280 -8.46 -15.99 -4.17
N TYR A 281 -8.19 -16.81 -5.18
CA TYR A 281 -8.39 -16.49 -6.59
C TYR A 281 -9.21 -17.54 -7.33
N ASN A 282 -9.99 -17.11 -8.33
CA ASN A 282 -10.81 -17.98 -9.18
C ASN A 282 -10.08 -18.52 -10.43
N TYR A 283 -8.75 -18.58 -10.38
CA TYR A 283 -7.91 -19.11 -11.45
C TYR A 283 -6.69 -19.84 -10.87
N THR A 284 -6.04 -20.65 -11.69
CA THR A 284 -4.81 -21.36 -11.32
C THR A 284 -3.61 -20.43 -11.46
N LYS A 285 -3.06 -19.98 -10.33
CA LYS A 285 -1.86 -19.16 -10.25
C LYS A 285 -0.62 -20.08 -10.30
N THR A 286 0.45 -19.61 -10.94
CA THR A 286 1.70 -20.39 -11.08
C THR A 286 2.95 -19.58 -10.76
N ASP A 287 2.79 -18.27 -10.60
CA ASP A 287 3.80 -17.32 -10.18
C ASP A 287 3.29 -16.64 -8.90
N PHE A 288 4.12 -16.66 -7.87
CA PHE A 288 3.86 -16.10 -6.54
C PHE A 288 4.99 -15.14 -6.15
N SER A 289 5.63 -14.52 -7.14
CA SER A 289 6.62 -13.46 -6.90
C SER A 289 6.02 -12.24 -6.22
N ASP A 290 4.72 -12.00 -6.39
CA ASP A 290 3.90 -10.95 -5.77
C ASP A 290 3.46 -11.25 -4.33
N ARG A 291 3.86 -12.38 -3.74
CA ARG A 291 3.50 -12.76 -2.35
C ARG A 291 3.93 -11.75 -1.28
N TYR A 292 4.85 -10.83 -1.61
CA TYR A 292 5.33 -9.77 -0.73
C TYR A 292 4.62 -8.42 -0.96
N THR A 293 3.56 -8.43 -1.76
CA THR A 293 2.87 -7.23 -2.22
C THR A 293 1.44 -7.24 -1.71
N PRO A 294 1.03 -6.23 -0.92
CA PRO A 294 -0.37 -5.98 -0.61
C PRO A 294 -1.18 -5.74 -1.88
N LEU A 295 -2.45 -6.13 -1.88
CA LEU A 295 -3.34 -5.99 -3.03
C LEU A 295 -4.27 -4.77 -2.92
N ALA A 296 -4.74 -4.30 -4.07
CA ALA A 296 -5.76 -3.28 -4.18
C ALA A 296 -7.17 -3.79 -3.85
N GLY A 297 -7.41 -5.10 -3.97
CA GLY A 297 -8.70 -5.73 -3.70
C GLY A 297 -9.62 -5.84 -4.93
N ASN A 298 -9.28 -5.20 -6.04
CA ASN A 298 -10.02 -5.25 -7.30
C ASN A 298 -9.28 -6.00 -8.42
N GLU A 299 -8.23 -6.76 -8.07
CA GLU A 299 -7.48 -7.57 -9.00
C GLU A 299 -8.40 -8.54 -9.74
N SER A 300 -8.15 -8.72 -11.04
CA SER A 300 -8.92 -9.64 -11.85
C SER A 300 -8.82 -11.06 -11.30
N GLY A 301 -9.97 -11.62 -10.92
CA GLY A 301 -10.08 -12.98 -10.40
C GLY A 301 -9.78 -13.13 -8.91
N LEU A 302 -9.50 -12.05 -8.18
CA LEU A 302 -9.46 -12.08 -6.72
C LEU A 302 -10.87 -12.28 -6.16
N ILE A 303 -11.02 -13.28 -5.29
CA ILE A 303 -12.25 -13.59 -4.57
C ILE A 303 -12.25 -12.95 -3.20
N ALA A 304 -11.14 -13.04 -2.47
CA ALA A 304 -11.00 -12.48 -1.14
C ALA A 304 -9.54 -12.17 -0.82
N TYR A 305 -9.31 -11.14 -0.02
CA TYR A 305 -8.00 -10.78 0.51
C TYR A 305 -8.11 -10.33 1.97
N TYR A 306 -7.52 -11.08 2.88
CA TYR A 306 -7.45 -10.77 4.30
C TYR A 306 -6.00 -10.47 4.67
N SER A 307 -5.68 -9.22 5.03
CA SER A 307 -4.30 -8.81 5.32
C SER A 307 -3.90 -8.92 6.79
N PHE A 308 -4.83 -9.21 7.70
CA PHE A 308 -4.54 -9.38 9.14
C PHE A 308 -3.83 -8.18 9.80
N ASP A 309 -4.03 -6.98 9.25
CA ASP A 309 -3.40 -5.75 9.71
C ASP A 309 -4.26 -4.92 10.68
N GLU A 310 -5.45 -5.41 11.05
CA GLU A 310 -6.41 -4.64 11.86
C GLU A 310 -5.85 -4.27 13.24
N ASN A 311 -4.93 -5.08 13.78
CA ASN A 311 -4.23 -4.88 15.05
C ASN A 311 -5.16 -4.75 16.29
N ALA A 312 -6.47 -4.90 16.10
CA ALA A 312 -7.50 -4.88 17.12
C ALA A 312 -8.83 -5.38 16.55
N GLY A 313 -9.80 -5.63 17.44
CA GLY A 313 -11.16 -5.98 17.05
C GLY A 313 -11.39 -7.49 16.87
N THR A 314 -12.59 -7.84 16.42
CA THR A 314 -13.06 -9.22 16.26
C THR A 314 -13.57 -9.52 14.85
N VAL A 315 -13.32 -8.62 13.90
CA VAL A 315 -13.68 -8.77 12.49
C VAL A 315 -12.39 -8.82 11.69
N LEU A 316 -12.29 -9.80 10.80
CA LEU A 316 -11.24 -9.88 9.79
C LEU A 316 -11.84 -9.43 8.46
N TYR A 317 -11.39 -8.31 7.94
CA TYR A 317 -12.00 -7.67 6.78
C TYR A 317 -11.54 -8.30 5.47
N ASP A 318 -12.48 -8.61 4.59
CA ASP A 318 -12.17 -8.96 3.20
C ASP A 318 -11.97 -7.68 2.40
N ARG A 319 -10.69 -7.35 2.15
CA ARG A 319 -10.28 -6.15 1.41
C ARG A 319 -10.59 -6.21 -0.08
N SER A 320 -11.18 -7.31 -0.56
CA SER A 320 -11.63 -7.43 -1.94
C SER A 320 -12.97 -6.74 -2.18
N VAL A 321 -13.31 -6.55 -3.44
CA VAL A 321 -14.64 -6.04 -3.85
C VAL A 321 -15.83 -6.92 -3.43
N ASN A 322 -15.59 -8.13 -2.90
CA ASN A 322 -16.65 -9.07 -2.55
C ASN A 322 -17.08 -9.00 -1.06
N THR A 323 -16.29 -8.34 -0.19
CA THR A 323 -16.68 -8.02 1.21
C THR A 323 -17.11 -9.24 2.05
N ASN A 324 -16.42 -10.37 1.92
CA ASN A 324 -16.66 -11.60 2.66
C ASN A 324 -16.07 -11.60 4.09
N ASP A 325 -16.42 -10.62 4.91
CA ASP A 325 -15.79 -10.44 6.22
C ASP A 325 -15.90 -11.68 7.14
N GLY A 326 -14.81 -11.97 7.84
CA GLY A 326 -14.71 -13.03 8.83
C GLY A 326 -14.99 -12.56 10.26
N THR A 327 -15.53 -13.45 11.08
CA THR A 327 -15.64 -13.25 12.54
C THR A 327 -14.52 -13.99 13.25
N ILE A 328 -13.73 -13.26 14.04
CA ILE A 328 -12.70 -13.83 14.91
C ILE A 328 -13.36 -14.37 16.17
N THR A 329 -13.13 -15.65 16.46
CA THR A 329 -13.62 -16.36 17.65
C THR A 329 -12.44 -16.77 18.54
N GLY A 330 -12.66 -16.78 19.85
CA GLY A 330 -11.60 -16.99 20.85
C GLY A 330 -11.05 -15.65 21.35
N THR A 331 -9.76 -15.63 21.69
CA THR A 331 -9.01 -14.42 22.01
C THR A 331 -7.61 -14.44 21.40
N PRO A 332 -7.49 -14.63 20.07
CA PRO A 332 -6.19 -14.62 19.42
C PRO A 332 -5.52 -13.26 19.59
N ALA A 333 -4.19 -13.26 19.66
CA ALA A 333 -3.42 -12.03 19.79
C ALA A 333 -3.09 -11.46 18.40
N TRP A 334 -3.15 -10.14 18.26
CA TRP A 334 -2.50 -9.47 17.14
C TRP A 334 -1.01 -9.39 17.43
N ALA A 335 -0.19 -9.78 16.47
CA ALA A 335 1.27 -9.81 16.61
C ALA A 335 1.92 -9.20 15.36
N PRO A 336 3.09 -8.55 15.46
CA PRO A 336 3.81 -8.10 14.28
C PRO A 336 4.16 -9.29 13.36
N SER A 337 4.12 -9.07 12.05
CA SER A 337 4.40 -10.12 11.07
C SER A 337 5.89 -10.45 10.93
N PHE A 338 6.81 -9.71 11.57
CA PHE A 338 8.22 -10.11 11.63
C PHE A 338 8.49 -11.04 12.82
N THR A 339 9.18 -12.17 12.58
CA THR A 339 9.65 -13.06 13.65
C THR A 339 11.14 -13.00 13.92
N GLN A 340 11.88 -12.18 13.17
CA GLN A 340 13.31 -12.00 13.36
C GLN A 340 13.78 -10.54 13.20
N THR A 341 14.29 -9.98 14.30
CA THR A 341 14.99 -8.69 14.32
C THR A 341 16.49 -8.89 14.43
N PHE A 342 17.25 -8.26 13.53
CA PHE A 342 18.72 -8.21 13.53
C PHE A 342 19.19 -6.88 14.12
N GLU A 343 19.60 -6.91 15.39
CA GLU A 343 19.95 -5.70 16.13
C GLU A 343 21.35 -5.17 15.80
N VAL A 344 21.40 -3.89 15.46
CA VAL A 344 22.64 -3.10 15.44
C VAL A 344 22.96 -2.69 16.87
N THR A 345 24.11 -3.14 17.36
CA THR A 345 24.51 -2.99 18.77
C THR A 345 25.82 -2.26 18.95
N ASN A 346 26.50 -1.90 17.86
CA ASN A 346 27.69 -1.07 17.91
C ASN A 346 27.92 -0.30 16.61
N ILE A 347 28.78 0.71 16.70
CA ILE A 347 29.09 1.65 15.62
C ILE A 347 30.23 1.20 14.70
N ASN A 348 30.70 -0.05 14.81
CA ASN A 348 31.81 -0.52 13.98
C ASN A 348 31.38 -0.62 12.51
N ASP A 349 32.29 -0.38 11.57
CA ASP A 349 32.02 -0.56 10.14
C ASP A 349 31.69 -2.04 9.78
N SER A 350 32.25 -3.01 10.51
CA SER A 350 32.07 -4.45 10.23
C SER A 350 32.23 -5.32 11.48
N GLY A 351 31.80 -6.58 11.36
CA GLY A 351 31.84 -7.57 12.44
C GLY A 351 30.53 -7.66 13.21
N ALA A 352 30.47 -8.58 14.17
CA ALA A 352 29.25 -8.85 14.93
C ALA A 352 28.65 -7.57 15.55
N GLY A 353 27.35 -7.39 15.37
CA GLY A 353 26.59 -6.26 15.91
C GLY A 353 26.71 -4.94 15.13
N SER A 354 27.44 -4.91 14.00
CA SER A 354 27.41 -3.74 13.11
C SER A 354 26.23 -3.79 12.14
N LEU A 355 25.83 -2.62 11.61
CA LEU A 355 24.82 -2.51 10.54
C LEU A 355 25.18 -3.39 9.33
N ARG A 356 26.46 -3.44 8.95
CA ARG A 356 26.92 -4.30 7.86
C ARG A 356 26.61 -5.77 8.12
N GLN A 357 26.91 -6.25 9.34
CA GLN A 357 26.65 -7.63 9.69
C GLN A 357 25.14 -7.90 9.79
N ALA A 358 24.36 -6.96 10.34
CA ALA A 358 22.90 -7.04 10.37
C ALA A 358 22.31 -7.18 8.95
N ILE A 359 22.76 -6.39 7.97
CA ILE A 359 22.31 -6.53 6.57
C ILE A 359 22.72 -7.89 5.99
N LEU A 360 23.94 -8.38 6.25
CA LEU A 360 24.37 -9.69 5.77
C LEU A 360 23.55 -10.83 6.38
N ASP A 361 23.27 -10.77 7.68
CA ASP A 361 22.49 -11.77 8.38
C ASP A 361 21.01 -11.71 7.95
N ALA A 362 20.45 -10.50 7.83
CA ALA A 362 19.11 -10.27 7.29
C ALA A 362 18.96 -10.80 5.87
N ASN A 363 19.94 -10.58 4.98
CA ASN A 363 19.96 -11.15 3.63
C ASN A 363 20.16 -12.67 3.58
N ALA A 364 20.73 -13.27 4.62
CA ALA A 364 20.98 -14.70 4.71
C ALA A 364 19.88 -15.46 5.45
N SER A 365 18.97 -14.75 6.12
CA SER A 365 17.82 -15.34 6.82
C SER A 365 16.99 -16.27 5.91
N THR A 366 16.29 -17.21 6.52
CA THR A 366 15.23 -17.97 5.85
C THR A 366 13.86 -17.44 6.22
N ASP A 367 13.79 -16.46 7.12
CA ASP A 367 12.58 -15.74 7.47
C ASP A 367 12.28 -14.72 6.35
N PRO A 368 11.08 -14.75 5.75
CA PRO A 368 10.61 -13.76 4.78
C PRO A 368 10.43 -12.36 5.37
N PHE A 369 10.20 -12.24 6.68
CA PHE A 369 9.82 -11.01 7.36
C PHE A 369 10.85 -10.66 8.42
N VAL A 370 11.83 -9.86 8.01
CA VAL A 370 12.95 -9.47 8.86
C VAL A 370 13.02 -7.97 9.07
N GLU A 371 13.42 -7.59 10.28
CA GLU A 371 13.67 -6.20 10.67
C GLU A 371 15.15 -6.02 11.02
N ILE A 372 15.72 -4.87 10.69
CA ILE A 372 16.97 -4.38 11.28
C ILE A 372 16.64 -3.27 12.26
N GLY A 373 16.81 -3.57 13.54
CA GLY A 373 16.65 -2.64 14.66
C GLY A 373 17.97 -2.02 15.10
N PHE A 374 17.87 -0.94 15.87
CA PHE A 374 18.98 -0.16 16.42
C PHE A 374 18.84 0.00 17.94
N SER A 375 18.10 -0.88 18.61
CA SER A 375 17.82 -0.76 20.05
C SER A 375 19.08 -0.89 20.92
N GLY A 376 20.18 -1.38 20.35
CA GLY A 376 21.50 -1.42 20.97
C GLY A 376 22.31 -0.12 20.88
N LEU A 377 21.84 0.91 20.15
CA LEU A 377 22.50 2.21 19.99
C LEU A 377 21.72 3.35 20.68
N ASN A 378 22.39 4.47 20.89
CA ASN A 378 21.78 5.72 21.35
C ASN A 378 21.70 6.70 20.18
N ALA A 379 20.67 7.55 20.19
CA ALA A 379 20.60 8.65 19.26
C ALA A 379 21.85 9.55 19.32
N GLY A 380 22.34 9.96 18.14
CA GLY A 380 23.61 10.66 17.97
C GLY A 380 24.83 9.75 17.76
N ASP A 381 24.68 8.43 17.89
CA ASP A 381 25.73 7.48 17.51
C ASP A 381 26.00 7.56 15.99
N VAL A 382 27.29 7.53 15.62
CA VAL A 382 27.75 7.67 14.23
C VAL A 382 28.45 6.39 13.78
N ILE A 383 27.90 5.77 12.74
CA ILE A 383 28.46 4.61 12.05
C ILE A 383 29.24 5.11 10.83
N THR A 384 30.55 5.31 10.98
CA THR A 384 31.42 5.71 9.87
C THR A 384 31.78 4.49 9.02
N LEU A 385 31.45 4.53 7.74
CA LEU A 385 31.69 3.45 6.80
C LEU A 385 33.08 3.56 6.17
N SER A 386 33.87 2.48 6.27
CA SER A 386 35.19 2.40 5.63
C SER A 386 35.17 1.65 4.29
N THR A 387 34.06 0.95 4.04
CA THR A 387 33.77 0.23 2.80
C THR A 387 32.28 0.33 2.48
N VAL A 388 31.88 0.14 1.23
CA VAL A 388 30.45 0.20 0.86
C VAL A 388 29.65 -0.92 1.52
N LEU A 389 28.42 -0.63 1.94
CA LEU A 389 27.53 -1.63 2.51
C LEU A 389 27.14 -2.70 1.47
N PRO A 390 26.84 -3.94 1.91
CA PRO A 390 26.22 -4.95 1.05
C PRO A 390 24.86 -4.45 0.53
N PHE A 391 24.43 -4.97 -0.63
CA PHE A 391 23.08 -4.76 -1.11
C PHE A 391 22.07 -5.40 -0.17
N ILE A 392 20.92 -4.78 0.00
CA ILE A 392 19.70 -5.38 0.54
C ILE A 392 19.04 -6.16 -0.60
N THR A 393 18.93 -7.48 -0.44
CA THR A 393 18.57 -8.41 -1.52
C THR A 393 17.24 -9.13 -1.28
N ARG A 394 16.46 -8.66 -0.31
CA ARG A 394 15.11 -9.17 -0.01
C ARG A 394 14.26 -8.10 0.69
N PRO A 395 12.92 -8.29 0.74
CA PRO A 395 12.05 -7.46 1.55
C PRO A 395 12.50 -7.43 3.01
N MET A 396 12.53 -6.24 3.61
CA MET A 396 12.85 -6.04 5.04
C MET A 396 12.54 -4.60 5.48
N VAL A 397 12.41 -4.42 6.79
CA VAL A 397 12.33 -3.09 7.41
C VAL A 397 13.66 -2.73 8.05
N ILE A 398 14.13 -1.50 7.86
CA ILE A 398 15.25 -0.90 8.60
C ILE A 398 14.69 0.26 9.42
N ASP A 399 14.47 0.04 10.71
CA ASP A 399 13.86 1.02 11.60
C ASP A 399 14.86 1.56 12.64
N ALA A 400 15.50 2.68 12.33
CA ALA A 400 16.39 3.36 13.27
C ALA A 400 15.66 4.14 14.37
N THR A 401 14.33 4.26 14.30
CA THR A 401 13.53 4.86 15.39
C THR A 401 13.51 4.00 16.65
N THR A 402 13.90 2.72 16.52
CA THR A 402 14.11 1.80 17.65
C THR A 402 15.31 2.16 18.53
N ALA A 403 16.19 3.08 18.09
CA ALA A 403 17.33 3.54 18.87
C ALA A 403 16.92 4.29 20.15
N ILE A 404 17.74 4.17 21.20
CA ILE A 404 17.44 4.78 22.49
C ILE A 404 17.54 6.30 22.39
N GLY A 405 16.43 6.98 22.69
CA GLY A 405 16.36 8.44 22.68
C GLY A 405 16.18 9.07 21.30
N TRP A 406 15.81 8.26 20.29
CA TRP A 406 15.53 8.76 18.94
C TRP A 406 14.40 9.80 18.95
N ASP A 407 14.63 10.93 18.28
CA ASP A 407 13.62 11.97 18.06
C ASP A 407 14.03 12.87 16.89
N ILE A 408 13.29 12.76 15.79
CA ILE A 408 13.49 13.57 14.57
C ILE A 408 13.39 15.08 14.83
N ASN A 409 12.56 15.51 15.78
CA ASN A 409 12.31 16.94 16.06
C ASN A 409 13.47 17.61 16.79
N THR A 410 14.43 16.83 17.27
CA THR A 410 15.63 17.32 17.96
C THR A 410 16.93 16.91 17.27
N GLY A 411 16.83 16.19 16.13
CA GLY A 411 17.98 15.64 15.41
C GLY A 411 18.71 14.52 16.16
N GLN A 412 18.07 13.95 17.19
CA GLN A 412 18.56 12.78 17.90
C GLN A 412 18.34 11.56 16.99
N MET A 413 19.28 11.27 16.09
CA MET A 413 19.18 10.20 15.09
C MET A 413 20.47 9.37 15.00
N ILE A 414 20.37 8.16 14.46
CA ILE A 414 21.56 7.36 14.11
C ILE A 414 22.15 7.91 12.80
N VAL A 415 23.45 8.22 12.79
CA VAL A 415 24.14 8.75 11.62
C VAL A 415 24.90 7.64 10.91
N ILE A 416 24.65 7.49 9.61
CA ILE A 416 25.46 6.68 8.70
C ILE A 416 26.37 7.64 7.92
N ASP A 417 27.65 7.63 8.28
CA ASP A 417 28.65 8.58 7.76
C ASP A 417 29.50 7.93 6.66
N GLY A 418 29.38 8.47 5.45
CA GLY A 418 30.06 8.05 4.24
C GLY A 418 31.35 8.79 3.91
N SER A 419 31.80 9.72 4.76
CA SER A 419 32.88 10.68 4.44
C SER A 419 34.22 10.05 4.04
N ILE A 420 34.49 8.81 4.48
CA ILE A 420 35.69 8.04 4.11
C ILE A 420 35.39 6.83 3.23
N THR A 421 34.13 6.62 2.83
CA THR A 421 33.71 5.49 2.00
C THR A 421 34.31 5.59 0.60
N PRO A 422 34.98 4.54 0.09
CA PRO A 422 35.47 4.51 -1.29
C PRO A 422 34.35 4.65 -2.33
N ASN A 423 34.68 5.14 -3.53
CA ASN A 423 33.76 5.11 -4.67
C ASN A 423 33.34 3.65 -4.99
N ALA A 424 32.05 3.44 -5.22
CA ALA A 424 31.54 2.22 -5.84
C ALA A 424 30.55 2.53 -6.95
N THR A 425 30.46 1.61 -7.92
CA THR A 425 29.35 1.58 -8.86
C THR A 425 28.07 1.26 -8.08
N ASN A 426 27.02 2.08 -8.25
CA ASN A 426 25.71 1.93 -7.58
C ASN A 426 25.69 2.35 -6.10
N GLY A 427 26.29 3.50 -5.79
CA GLY A 427 26.15 4.17 -4.49
C GLY A 427 27.08 3.68 -3.39
N GLY A 428 27.30 4.55 -2.39
CA GLY A 428 28.16 4.28 -1.23
C GLY A 428 27.38 4.08 0.07
N GLY A 429 26.17 4.64 0.18
CA GLY A 429 25.31 4.55 1.36
C GLY A 429 24.44 3.30 1.37
N ILE A 430 23.12 3.47 1.50
CA ILE A 430 22.19 2.33 1.52
C ILE A 430 21.89 1.88 0.09
N ARG A 431 21.93 0.57 -0.16
CA ARG A 431 21.88 -0.03 -1.49
C ARG A 431 20.81 -1.10 -1.53
N ILE A 432 19.74 -0.86 -2.27
CA ILE A 432 18.56 -1.72 -2.35
C ILE A 432 18.51 -2.35 -3.74
N SER A 433 18.42 -3.67 -3.80
CA SER A 433 18.18 -4.43 -5.03
C SER A 433 16.97 -5.37 -4.92
N SER A 434 16.14 -5.15 -3.91
CA SER A 434 14.91 -5.90 -3.66
C SER A 434 13.73 -4.96 -3.71
N ASP A 435 12.56 -5.55 -3.93
CA ASP A 435 11.29 -4.90 -3.73
C ASP A 435 10.89 -4.94 -2.25
N SER A 436 9.94 -4.09 -1.86
CA SER A 436 9.34 -4.05 -0.51
C SER A 436 10.35 -3.87 0.63
N VAL A 437 11.32 -2.96 0.46
CA VAL A 437 12.23 -2.52 1.53
C VAL A 437 11.75 -1.19 2.10
N GLU A 438 11.70 -1.10 3.42
CA GLU A 438 11.29 0.12 4.13
C GLU A 438 12.41 0.66 5.01
N ILE A 439 12.63 1.97 5.01
CA ILE A 439 13.75 2.61 5.73
C ILE A 439 13.30 3.85 6.48
N TYR A 440 13.52 3.84 7.80
CA TYR A 440 13.05 4.86 8.73
C TYR A 440 14.14 5.40 9.65
N GLY A 441 14.04 6.70 9.96
CA GLY A 441 14.75 7.34 11.06
C GLY A 441 16.27 7.45 10.97
N LEU A 442 16.87 7.26 9.80
CA LEU A 442 18.32 7.37 9.60
C LEU A 442 18.74 8.80 9.23
N HIS A 443 19.93 9.21 9.69
CA HIS A 443 20.67 10.33 9.11
C HIS A 443 21.77 9.79 8.19
N ILE A 444 21.63 9.95 6.88
CA ILE A 444 22.57 9.47 5.85
C ILE A 444 23.40 10.64 5.33
N ASP A 445 24.68 10.67 5.68
CA ASP A 445 25.56 11.82 5.45
C ASP A 445 26.90 11.48 4.79
N GLY A 446 27.51 12.45 4.11
CA GLY A 446 28.93 12.43 3.77
C GLY A 446 29.32 11.51 2.60
N PHE A 447 28.38 10.96 1.84
CA PHE A 447 28.64 10.18 0.63
C PHE A 447 29.05 11.08 -0.55
N SER A 448 30.06 11.93 -0.39
CA SER A 448 30.36 13.06 -1.29
C SER A 448 31.34 12.75 -2.43
N GLN A 449 31.76 11.48 -2.60
CA GLN A 449 32.67 11.07 -3.67
C GLN A 449 31.92 10.92 -5.00
N THR A 450 32.62 10.98 -6.14
CA THR A 450 32.05 11.17 -7.49
C THR A 450 30.85 10.29 -7.87
N ILE A 451 30.70 9.06 -7.36
CA ILE A 451 29.57 8.15 -7.66
C ILE A 451 28.88 7.65 -6.36
N ASN A 452 29.19 8.27 -5.22
CA ASN A 452 28.63 7.88 -3.93
C ASN A 452 27.27 8.55 -3.73
N LEU A 453 26.23 7.72 -3.72
CA LEU A 453 24.84 8.14 -3.51
C LEU A 453 24.48 7.87 -2.05
N GLY A 454 23.65 8.73 -1.46
CA GLY A 454 23.14 8.53 -0.10
C GLY A 454 22.28 7.27 -0.02
N LEU A 455 21.30 7.17 -0.92
CA LEU A 455 20.47 5.98 -1.09
C LEU A 455 20.32 5.63 -2.57
N TYR A 456 20.51 4.35 -2.90
CA TYR A 456 20.38 3.80 -4.25
C TYR A 456 19.41 2.61 -4.24
N SER A 457 18.38 2.64 -5.07
CA SER A 457 17.45 1.52 -5.25
C SER A 457 17.22 1.16 -6.72
N THR A 458 17.11 -0.13 -6.99
CA THR A 458 16.59 -0.68 -8.26
C THR A 458 15.30 -1.49 -8.08
N GLY A 459 14.81 -1.61 -6.85
CA GLY A 459 13.59 -2.35 -6.56
C GLY A 459 12.34 -1.49 -6.67
N SER A 460 11.20 -2.15 -6.65
CA SER A 460 9.86 -1.56 -6.65
C SER A 460 9.24 -1.60 -5.24
N TYR A 461 8.18 -0.82 -5.01
CA TYR A 461 7.43 -0.85 -3.74
C TYR A 461 8.28 -0.55 -2.48
N ASN A 462 9.41 0.14 -2.62
CA ASN A 462 10.23 0.52 -1.48
C ASN A 462 9.73 1.83 -0.85
N VAL A 463 9.81 1.93 0.47
CA VAL A 463 9.38 3.09 1.23
C VAL A 463 10.57 3.74 1.92
N ILE A 464 10.86 5.00 1.58
CA ILE A 464 11.90 5.79 2.21
C ILE A 464 11.23 6.88 3.05
N GLY A 465 11.24 6.69 4.37
CA GLY A 465 10.63 7.60 5.33
C GLY A 465 9.11 7.42 5.47
N ALA A 466 8.57 8.00 6.53
CA ALA A 466 7.14 8.04 6.84
C ALA A 466 6.83 9.24 7.75
N PRO A 467 5.57 9.68 7.86
CA PRO A 467 5.16 10.70 8.83
C PRO A 467 5.71 10.44 10.24
N GLY A 468 6.45 11.41 10.79
CA GLY A 468 7.08 11.31 12.12
C GLY A 468 8.27 10.34 12.23
N LYS A 469 8.61 9.59 11.17
CA LYS A 469 9.74 8.64 11.09
C LYS A 469 10.69 8.90 9.91
N GLY A 470 10.70 10.12 9.39
CA GLY A 470 11.51 10.52 8.25
C GLY A 470 13.02 10.31 8.40
N ASN A 471 13.71 10.24 7.27
CA ASN A 471 15.17 10.22 7.21
C ASN A 471 15.73 11.64 6.99
N VAL A 472 16.97 11.87 7.42
CA VAL A 472 17.77 13.07 7.09
C VAL A 472 18.85 12.67 6.09
N ILE A 473 18.92 13.29 4.91
CA ILE A 473 19.79 12.85 3.81
C ILE A 473 20.59 14.04 3.28
N THR A 474 21.86 14.15 3.68
CA THR A 474 22.67 15.38 3.53
C THR A 474 24.08 15.10 3.06
N GLY A 475 24.79 16.11 2.53
CA GLY A 475 26.23 16.00 2.26
C GLY A 475 26.64 14.92 1.24
N ASN A 476 25.71 14.37 0.47
CA ASN A 476 25.94 13.28 -0.47
C ASN A 476 26.15 13.79 -1.89
N THR A 477 26.66 12.95 -2.82
CA THR A 477 26.70 13.36 -4.24
C THR A 477 25.30 13.55 -4.80
N GLN A 478 24.38 12.62 -4.50
CA GLN A 478 22.93 12.75 -4.68
C GLN A 478 22.27 12.19 -3.43
N GLY A 479 21.07 12.69 -3.09
CA GLY A 479 20.33 12.19 -1.92
C GLY A 479 19.79 10.78 -2.14
N ILE A 480 18.63 10.68 -2.78
CA ILE A 480 17.93 9.42 -3.12
C ILE A 480 17.96 9.22 -4.63
N VAL A 481 18.28 8.00 -5.09
CA VAL A 481 18.29 7.65 -6.51
C VAL A 481 17.56 6.33 -6.75
N PHE A 482 16.51 6.39 -7.58
CA PHE A 482 15.81 5.22 -8.13
C PHE A 482 16.24 4.98 -9.57
N VAL A 483 16.74 3.78 -9.85
CA VAL A 483 17.20 3.34 -11.17
C VAL A 483 16.33 2.18 -11.65
N GLY A 484 15.34 2.49 -12.48
CA GLY A 484 14.17 1.62 -12.63
C GLY A 484 13.39 1.59 -11.32
N GLY A 485 12.68 0.50 -11.05
CA GLY A 485 11.90 0.36 -9.82
C GLY A 485 10.63 1.22 -9.88
N ASP A 486 9.49 0.57 -9.74
CA ASP A 486 8.19 1.22 -9.85
C ASP A 486 7.50 1.28 -8.49
N PHE A 487 6.55 2.20 -8.33
CA PHE A 487 5.72 2.27 -7.12
C PHE A 487 6.52 2.45 -5.81
N ASN A 488 7.70 3.06 -5.88
CA ASN A 488 8.46 3.45 -4.70
C ASN A 488 7.98 4.78 -4.15
N GLU A 489 8.27 5.01 -2.87
CA GLU A 489 7.77 6.15 -2.15
C GLU A 489 8.83 6.83 -1.30
N VAL A 490 8.76 8.16 -1.27
CA VAL A 490 9.63 9.01 -0.48
C VAL A 490 8.75 9.98 0.28
N LYS A 491 8.63 9.84 1.59
CA LYS A 491 7.72 10.65 2.42
C LYS A 491 8.33 11.06 3.76
N GLY A 492 8.00 12.27 4.21
CA GLY A 492 8.38 12.82 5.51
C GLY A 492 9.88 13.04 5.72
N ASN A 493 10.72 13.02 4.67
CA ASN A 493 12.17 13.12 4.79
C ASN A 493 12.68 14.57 4.77
N TYR A 494 13.86 14.80 5.34
CA TYR A 494 14.64 16.03 5.19
C TYR A 494 15.82 15.77 4.25
N ILE A 495 15.83 16.38 3.07
CA ILE A 495 16.77 16.07 1.99
C ILE A 495 17.56 17.33 1.61
N GLY A 496 18.87 17.28 1.86
CA GLY A 496 19.78 18.44 1.76
C GLY A 496 19.64 19.41 2.95
N THR A 497 18.87 19.03 3.96
CA THR A 497 18.66 19.80 5.18
C THR A 497 18.35 18.90 6.36
N ASP A 498 18.22 19.48 7.56
CA ASP A 498 17.78 18.81 8.79
C ASP A 498 16.46 19.42 9.30
N TYR A 499 15.99 18.96 10.46
CA TYR A 499 14.78 19.46 11.13
C TYR A 499 14.81 20.97 11.45
N THR A 500 15.99 21.60 11.46
CA THR A 500 16.15 23.05 11.66
C THR A 500 16.15 23.83 10.34
N LEU A 501 16.03 23.13 9.21
CA LEU A 501 16.18 23.65 7.86
C LEU A 501 17.57 24.25 7.60
N THR A 502 18.62 23.67 8.20
CA THR A 502 20.00 24.08 7.97
C THR A 502 20.47 23.68 6.57
N ASP A 503 21.28 24.51 5.93
CA ASP A 503 21.93 24.19 4.65
C ASP A 503 23.00 23.10 4.84
N LEU A 504 22.64 21.88 4.47
CA LEU A 504 23.47 20.68 4.52
C LEU A 504 23.48 19.97 3.14
N GLY A 505 23.25 20.75 2.08
CA GLY A 505 22.84 20.27 0.76
C GLY A 505 23.60 19.08 0.20
N ASN A 506 22.92 18.29 -0.63
CA ASN A 506 23.60 17.32 -1.49
C ASN A 506 24.27 18.06 -2.66
N ASN A 507 25.37 17.51 -3.18
CA ASN A 507 26.16 18.14 -4.25
C ASN A 507 25.40 18.28 -5.56
N ASN A 508 24.46 17.38 -5.83
CA ASN A 508 23.54 17.36 -6.96
C ASN A 508 22.09 17.24 -6.44
N ALA A 509 21.14 16.79 -7.27
CA ALA A 509 19.73 16.70 -6.90
C ALA A 509 19.46 15.89 -5.62
N GLY A 510 18.40 16.30 -4.91
CA GLY A 510 17.95 15.65 -3.68
C GLY A 510 17.33 14.27 -3.96
N VAL A 511 16.44 14.19 -4.95
CA VAL A 511 15.82 12.94 -5.41
C VAL A 511 16.00 12.81 -6.92
N VAL A 512 16.35 11.61 -7.39
CA VAL A 512 16.53 11.32 -8.82
C VAL A 512 15.75 10.08 -9.23
N LEU A 513 14.93 10.20 -10.26
CA LEU A 513 14.21 9.11 -10.91
C LEU A 513 14.80 8.87 -12.30
N THR A 514 15.26 7.66 -12.58
CA THR A 514 15.98 7.40 -13.82
C THR A 514 15.78 5.98 -14.34
N GLN A 515 16.12 5.76 -15.61
CA GLN A 515 16.12 4.45 -16.29
C GLN A 515 14.78 3.69 -16.20
N GLY A 516 13.65 4.40 -16.25
CA GLY A 516 12.34 3.77 -16.25
C GLY A 516 11.66 3.67 -14.90
N ALA A 517 12.20 4.31 -13.87
CA ALA A 517 11.55 4.45 -12.57
C ALA A 517 10.18 5.12 -12.74
N SER A 518 9.09 4.35 -12.70
CA SER A 518 7.75 4.81 -13.04
C SER A 518 6.77 4.66 -11.89
N TYR A 519 5.73 5.48 -11.88
CA TYR A 519 4.66 5.40 -10.87
C TYR A 519 5.15 5.54 -9.43
N ASN A 520 6.27 6.22 -9.21
CA ASN A 520 6.79 6.52 -7.88
C ASN A 520 6.14 7.78 -7.31
N ILE A 521 6.00 7.86 -5.99
CA ILE A 521 5.40 9.00 -5.28
C ILE A 521 6.47 9.67 -4.41
N ILE A 522 6.69 10.96 -4.66
CA ILE A 522 7.56 11.81 -3.84
C ILE A 522 6.68 12.84 -3.14
N GLY A 523 6.58 12.73 -1.82
CA GLY A 523 5.70 13.52 -0.96
C GLY A 523 4.31 12.91 -0.85
N GLY A 524 3.33 13.72 -0.49
CA GLY A 524 1.95 13.29 -0.25
C GLY A 524 1.07 14.49 0.11
N GLU A 525 -0.24 14.32 0.06
CA GLU A 525 -1.18 15.43 0.29
C GLU A 525 -1.34 15.80 1.77
N ASP A 526 -1.05 14.87 2.68
CA ASP A 526 -1.00 15.20 4.11
C ASP A 526 0.30 15.98 4.39
N PRO A 527 0.22 17.15 5.04
CA PRO A 527 1.41 17.92 5.41
C PRO A 527 2.48 17.15 6.20
N THR A 528 2.11 16.07 6.88
CA THR A 528 3.03 15.19 7.62
C THR A 528 3.83 14.24 6.73
N GLU A 529 3.42 14.06 5.47
CA GLU A 529 4.12 13.27 4.44
C GLU A 529 5.08 14.12 3.61
N ALA A 530 5.01 15.45 3.73
CA ALA A 530 5.83 16.37 2.99
C ALA A 530 7.33 16.08 3.21
N ASN A 531 8.07 15.89 2.12
CA ASN A 531 9.52 15.97 2.20
C ASN A 531 9.96 17.42 2.22
N PHE A 532 10.98 17.72 3.02
CA PHE A 532 11.69 18.99 3.04
C PHE A 532 12.94 18.86 2.17
N ILE A 533 12.83 19.20 0.88
CA ILE A 533 13.91 19.08 -0.12
C ILE A 533 14.56 20.45 -0.34
N TYR A 534 15.64 20.72 0.39
CA TYR A 534 16.27 22.03 0.47
C TYR A 534 17.76 21.98 0.10
N HIS A 535 18.27 23.10 -0.43
CA HIS A 535 19.71 23.34 -0.60
C HIS A 535 20.48 22.35 -1.49
N ASN A 536 19.79 21.52 -2.28
CA ASN A 536 20.45 20.56 -3.17
C ASN A 536 21.10 21.27 -4.37
N GLY A 537 22.09 20.61 -4.98
CA GLY A 537 22.93 21.22 -6.01
C GLY A 537 24.08 22.07 -5.44
N ALA A 538 24.64 21.72 -4.28
CA ALA A 538 25.72 22.49 -3.66
C ALA A 538 26.98 22.60 -4.56
N SER A 539 27.20 21.65 -5.46
CA SER A 539 28.34 21.60 -6.39
C SER A 539 27.96 21.57 -7.87
N SER A 540 26.67 21.54 -8.21
CA SER A 540 26.14 21.55 -9.58
C SER A 540 24.85 22.35 -9.69
N VAL A 541 24.49 22.79 -10.90
CA VAL A 541 23.13 23.30 -11.16
C VAL A 541 22.22 22.07 -11.17
N ALA A 542 21.39 21.93 -10.14
CA ALA A 542 20.55 20.76 -9.95
C ALA A 542 19.25 21.10 -9.22
N PRO A 543 18.16 20.39 -9.54
CA PRO A 543 16.86 20.61 -8.90
C PRO A 543 16.75 19.94 -7.53
N GLY A 544 15.62 20.16 -6.86
CA GLY A 544 15.23 19.31 -5.72
C GLY A 544 14.96 17.87 -6.16
N VAL A 545 14.09 17.70 -7.17
CA VAL A 545 13.73 16.42 -7.79
C VAL A 545 14.11 16.44 -9.27
N ASP A 546 14.83 15.43 -9.74
CA ASP A 546 15.28 15.30 -11.12
C ASP A 546 14.74 14.03 -11.76
N ILE A 547 14.00 14.17 -12.86
CA ILE A 547 13.42 13.05 -13.61
C ILE A 547 14.18 12.92 -14.93
N LEU A 548 14.92 11.83 -15.05
CA LEU A 548 15.85 11.55 -16.13
C LEU A 548 15.32 10.45 -17.07
N TYR A 549 15.57 10.66 -18.36
CA TYR A 549 15.20 9.77 -19.47
C TYR A 549 13.69 9.64 -19.70
N ASN A 550 13.29 9.43 -20.96
CA ASN A 550 11.88 9.42 -21.38
C ASN A 550 11.06 8.18 -20.97
N THR A 551 11.66 7.24 -20.23
CA THR A 551 11.01 6.00 -19.82
C THR A 551 10.43 6.06 -18.40
N SER A 552 10.80 7.06 -17.59
CA SER A 552 10.37 7.21 -16.20
C SER A 552 9.04 7.98 -16.14
N ILE A 553 7.90 7.29 -16.18
CA ILE A 553 6.57 7.91 -16.40
C ILE A 553 5.64 7.77 -15.18
N GLY A 554 4.57 8.57 -15.14
CA GLY A 554 3.52 8.45 -14.11
C GLY A 554 3.98 8.75 -12.68
N ASN A 555 5.14 9.38 -12.51
CA ASN A 555 5.65 9.75 -11.20
C ASN A 555 4.90 10.96 -10.63
N GLN A 556 4.51 10.86 -9.37
CA GLN A 556 3.76 11.89 -8.64
C GLN A 556 4.68 12.67 -7.71
N ILE A 557 4.72 13.99 -7.86
CA ILE A 557 5.55 14.88 -7.04
C ILE A 557 4.63 15.90 -6.38
N ILE A 558 4.12 15.56 -5.18
CA ILE A 558 2.99 16.26 -4.55
C ILE A 558 3.30 16.64 -3.10
N GLY A 559 2.79 17.78 -2.65
CA GLY A 559 2.84 18.24 -1.26
C GLY A 559 4.23 18.45 -0.63
N ASN A 560 5.32 18.38 -1.41
CA ASN A 560 6.67 18.60 -0.90
C ASN A 560 6.93 20.07 -0.54
N SER A 561 7.75 20.28 0.49
CA SER A 561 8.35 21.57 0.80
C SER A 561 9.71 21.66 0.11
N MET A 562 9.83 22.50 -0.92
CA MET A 562 11.05 22.63 -1.72
C MET A 562 11.55 24.06 -1.76
N SER A 563 12.80 24.31 -1.36
CA SER A 563 13.37 25.65 -1.38
C SER A 563 14.89 25.69 -1.43
N CYS A 564 15.44 26.80 -1.92
CA CYS A 564 16.88 27.07 -2.00
C CYS A 564 17.70 26.00 -2.75
N ASN A 565 17.09 25.15 -3.58
CA ASN A 565 17.84 24.27 -4.47
C ASN A 565 18.45 25.09 -5.62
N ASN A 566 19.59 24.66 -6.16
CA ASN A 566 20.39 25.44 -7.11
C ASN A 566 19.79 25.56 -8.53
N GLU A 567 18.61 24.95 -8.77
CA GLU A 567 17.83 25.06 -10.00
C GLU A 567 16.32 25.14 -9.72
N ALA A 568 15.45 24.50 -10.52
CA ALA A 568 14.02 24.40 -10.29
C ALA A 568 13.70 23.42 -9.14
N SER A 569 12.48 23.46 -8.61
CA SER A 569 12.03 22.46 -7.63
C SER A 569 12.03 21.06 -8.25
N ILE A 570 11.51 20.97 -9.48
CA ILE A 570 11.40 19.75 -10.28
C ILE A 570 12.04 20.04 -11.64
N ASN A 571 12.91 19.15 -12.10
CA ASN A 571 13.45 19.19 -13.46
C ASN A 571 13.10 17.90 -14.21
N PHE A 572 12.94 18.06 -15.53
CA PHE A 572 12.81 16.97 -16.48
C PHE A 572 13.96 17.12 -17.48
N ASP A 573 15.04 16.35 -17.33
CA ASP A 573 16.21 16.52 -18.19
C ASP A 573 15.98 15.93 -19.60
N ILE A 574 16.01 16.82 -20.58
CA ILE A 574 15.71 16.63 -22.00
C ILE A 574 16.93 16.25 -22.84
N ALA A 575 18.14 16.26 -22.25
CA ALA A 575 19.40 16.14 -23.00
C ALA A 575 19.70 14.74 -23.57
N TYR A 576 18.94 13.70 -23.20
CA TYR A 576 19.28 12.29 -23.50
C TYR A 576 18.34 11.54 -24.47
N GLY A 577 17.71 12.25 -25.42
CA GLY A 577 16.98 11.64 -26.56
C GLY A 577 15.48 11.45 -26.29
N GLY A 578 14.64 12.25 -26.96
CA GLY A 578 13.28 12.54 -26.50
C GLY A 578 12.10 11.67 -26.96
N SER A 579 10.90 12.15 -26.51
CA SER A 579 9.48 11.83 -26.80
C SER A 579 8.84 10.74 -25.91
N PRO A 580 7.57 10.83 -25.39
CA PRO A 580 6.43 11.72 -25.72
C PRO A 580 5.77 12.52 -24.56
N GLN A 581 6.31 12.58 -23.33
CA GLN A 581 5.69 13.37 -22.23
C GLN A 581 5.81 14.91 -22.39
N HIS A 582 6.41 15.36 -23.50
CA HIS A 582 6.80 16.73 -23.80
C HIS A 582 5.68 17.70 -24.24
N GLY A 583 4.43 17.46 -23.83
CA GLY A 583 3.26 18.29 -24.18
C GLY A 583 2.48 18.83 -22.98
N ILE A 584 2.91 18.48 -21.76
CA ILE A 584 2.38 18.96 -20.49
C ILE A 584 3.30 20.09 -20.05
N GLU A 585 2.78 21.31 -20.01
CA GLU A 585 3.49 22.49 -19.53
C GLU A 585 3.03 22.80 -18.11
N ALA A 586 3.93 23.38 -17.31
CA ALA A 586 3.59 23.87 -15.98
C ALA A 586 2.39 24.84 -16.06
N PRO A 587 1.50 24.82 -15.05
CA PRO A 587 0.35 25.72 -15.01
C PRO A 587 0.80 27.18 -14.99
N TYR A 588 0.06 28.05 -15.70
CA TYR A 588 0.38 29.47 -15.75
C TYR A 588 -0.66 30.29 -14.98
N PHE A 589 -0.17 31.15 -14.08
CA PHE A 589 -1.04 32.08 -13.37
C PHE A 589 -1.47 33.24 -14.27
N SER A 590 -2.76 33.55 -14.23
CA SER A 590 -3.38 34.67 -14.93
C SER A 590 -3.78 35.80 -13.99
N SER A 591 -4.13 35.46 -12.75
CA SER A 591 -4.48 36.40 -11.69
C SER A 591 -4.13 35.81 -10.33
N ILE A 592 -3.53 36.64 -9.48
CA ILE A 592 -3.26 36.33 -8.07
C ILE A 592 -3.84 37.49 -7.26
N THR A 593 -4.77 37.16 -6.38
CA THR A 593 -5.35 38.07 -5.40
C THR A 593 -5.17 37.48 -4.00
N PRO A 594 -5.36 38.26 -2.92
CA PRO A 594 -5.24 37.74 -1.56
C PRO A 594 -6.21 36.61 -1.19
N THR A 595 -7.23 36.38 -2.02
CA THR A 595 -8.30 35.40 -1.76
C THR A 595 -8.52 34.40 -2.91
N GLU A 596 -7.79 34.53 -4.02
CA GLU A 596 -8.02 33.73 -5.22
C GLU A 596 -6.79 33.73 -6.12
N ILE A 597 -6.37 32.55 -6.57
CA ILE A 597 -5.39 32.33 -7.62
C ILE A 597 -6.10 31.66 -8.79
N SER A 598 -5.98 32.22 -9.99
CA SER A 598 -6.56 31.63 -11.21
C SER A 598 -5.57 31.63 -12.35
N GLY A 599 -5.67 30.62 -13.19
CA GLY A 599 -4.73 30.39 -14.26
C GLY A 599 -5.26 29.44 -15.31
N TYR A 600 -4.38 29.03 -16.21
CA TYR A 600 -4.73 28.05 -17.20
C TYR A 600 -3.65 26.99 -17.39
N VAL A 601 -4.03 25.94 -18.11
CA VAL A 601 -3.17 24.85 -18.55
C VAL A 601 -3.29 24.66 -20.06
N ASN A 602 -2.41 23.85 -20.64
CA ASN A 602 -2.50 23.51 -22.06
C ASN A 602 -3.79 22.70 -22.36
N ASP A 603 -4.34 22.85 -23.56
CA ASP A 603 -5.60 22.19 -23.95
C ASP A 603 -5.48 20.66 -24.06
N THR A 604 -4.26 20.11 -24.01
CA THR A 604 -3.99 18.67 -23.95
C THR A 604 -4.27 18.06 -22.57
N ILE A 605 -4.28 18.86 -21.50
CA ILE A 605 -4.41 18.39 -20.12
C ILE A 605 -5.83 17.90 -19.85
N PRO A 606 -6.07 16.65 -19.39
CA PRO A 606 -7.41 16.16 -19.09
C PRO A 606 -8.16 17.04 -18.06
N ILE A 607 -9.47 17.23 -18.27
CA ILE A 607 -10.34 17.82 -17.24
C ILE A 607 -10.32 16.91 -16.01
N GLY A 608 -10.31 17.49 -14.82
CA GLY A 608 -10.15 16.76 -13.57
C GLY A 608 -8.69 16.53 -13.15
N SER A 609 -7.70 16.88 -13.98
CA SER A 609 -6.30 16.93 -13.54
C SER A 609 -6.13 17.94 -12.40
N GLU A 610 -5.18 17.70 -11.51
CA GLU A 610 -5.02 18.45 -10.27
C GLU A 610 -3.94 19.52 -10.40
N ILE A 611 -4.21 20.69 -9.83
CA ILE A 611 -3.26 21.80 -9.67
C ILE A 611 -2.97 21.96 -8.19
N HIS A 612 -1.71 21.79 -7.84
CA HIS A 612 -1.20 21.86 -6.47
C HIS A 612 -0.57 23.23 -6.26
N ILE A 613 -1.02 23.98 -5.25
CA ILE A 613 -0.64 25.39 -5.04
C ILE A 613 0.35 25.49 -3.88
N TYR A 614 1.41 26.27 -4.10
CA TYR A 614 2.45 26.49 -3.10
C TYR A 614 2.73 27.97 -2.89
N GLN A 615 3.05 28.33 -1.66
CA GLN A 615 3.61 29.63 -1.33
C GLN A 615 5.14 29.61 -1.49
N SER A 616 5.66 30.58 -2.24
CA SER A 616 7.08 30.80 -2.51
C SER A 616 7.53 32.04 -1.72
N THR A 617 8.14 31.88 -0.54
CA THR A 617 8.46 33.04 0.32
C THR A 617 9.89 33.13 0.83
N ASP A 618 10.83 32.45 0.17
CA ASP A 618 12.23 32.53 0.56
C ASP A 618 13.01 33.60 -0.20
N THR A 619 14.09 34.05 0.44
CA THR A 619 15.08 34.98 -0.14
C THR A 619 16.00 34.31 -1.16
N CYS A 620 15.86 33.00 -1.35
CA CYS A 620 16.60 32.21 -2.33
C CYS A 620 16.01 32.43 -3.71
N SER A 621 16.86 32.70 -4.70
CA SER A 621 16.44 32.83 -6.10
C SER A 621 15.87 31.50 -6.59
N ASN A 622 14.78 31.55 -7.39
CA ASN A 622 14.18 30.48 -8.23
C ASN A 622 12.68 30.18 -7.98
N ASP A 623 11.95 31.00 -7.19
CA ASP A 623 10.48 30.91 -7.02
C ASP A 623 9.95 29.47 -6.76
N GLN A 624 10.61 28.77 -5.83
CA GLN A 624 10.31 27.37 -5.49
C GLN A 624 9.12 27.24 -4.52
N GLY A 625 8.48 26.06 -4.51
CA GLY A 625 7.28 25.78 -3.73
C GLY A 625 7.61 25.38 -2.29
N LYS A 626 7.66 26.36 -1.38
CA LYS A 626 8.07 26.13 0.01
C LYS A 626 6.96 25.51 0.86
N LEU A 627 5.76 26.06 0.81
CA LEU A 627 4.65 25.65 1.66
C LEU A 627 3.49 25.22 0.76
N TYR A 628 3.11 23.95 0.83
CA TYR A 628 1.90 23.45 0.18
C TYR A 628 0.66 24.06 0.83
N LEU A 629 -0.21 24.65 0.02
CA LEU A 629 -1.44 25.30 0.49
C LEU A 629 -2.67 24.42 0.27
N GLY A 630 -2.65 23.56 -0.74
CA GLY A 630 -3.78 22.73 -1.15
C GLY A 630 -3.85 22.55 -2.67
N LYS A 631 -4.95 22.00 -3.16
CA LYS A 631 -5.16 21.70 -4.58
C LYS A 631 -6.50 22.23 -5.11
N THR A 632 -6.59 22.28 -6.44
CA THR A 632 -7.82 22.51 -7.21
C THR A 632 -7.79 21.65 -8.48
N THR A 633 -8.92 21.51 -9.18
CA THR A 633 -9.00 20.75 -10.43
C THR A 633 -9.04 21.64 -11.67
N VAL A 634 -8.61 21.07 -12.79
CA VAL A 634 -8.71 21.67 -14.13
C VAL A 634 -10.14 21.51 -14.66
N PHE A 635 -10.72 22.60 -15.16
CA PHE A 635 -12.06 22.63 -15.79
C PHE A 635 -12.05 23.35 -17.16
N ASP A 636 -13.09 23.17 -17.97
CA ASP A 636 -13.26 23.87 -19.26
C ASP A 636 -14.29 25.01 -19.14
N ASP A 637 -13.92 26.21 -19.57
CA ASP A 637 -14.76 27.42 -19.57
C ASP A 637 -15.15 27.86 -21.00
N GLY A 638 -15.52 26.89 -21.85
CA GLY A 638 -16.02 27.16 -23.19
C GLY A 638 -14.92 27.37 -24.24
N GLY A 639 -13.82 26.62 -24.14
CA GLY A 639 -12.76 26.56 -25.16
C GLY A 639 -11.34 26.85 -24.64
N SER A 640 -11.13 26.89 -23.32
CA SER A 640 -9.80 26.95 -22.71
C SER A 640 -9.85 26.28 -21.34
N LYS A 641 -8.84 25.45 -21.05
CA LYS A 641 -8.76 24.70 -19.78
C LYS A 641 -8.14 25.53 -18.67
N LYS A 642 -8.87 25.76 -17.58
CA LYS A 642 -8.55 26.69 -16.50
C LYS A 642 -8.49 26.00 -15.14
N PHE A 643 -7.98 26.74 -14.16
CA PHE A 643 -8.09 26.39 -12.74
C PHE A 643 -8.31 27.65 -11.89
N THR A 644 -8.95 27.48 -10.73
CA THR A 644 -9.18 28.54 -9.75
C THR A 644 -9.10 27.99 -8.33
N TYR A 645 -8.20 28.53 -7.51
CA TYR A 645 -8.02 28.18 -6.11
C TYR A 645 -8.44 29.36 -5.22
N SER A 646 -9.39 29.16 -4.30
CA SER A 646 -10.05 30.23 -3.54
C SER A 646 -10.04 30.00 -2.03
N GLU A 647 -9.05 30.55 -1.33
CA GLU A 647 -9.04 30.70 0.14
C GLU A 647 -8.23 31.94 0.55
N SER A 648 -8.05 32.21 1.84
CA SER A 648 -7.33 33.41 2.31
C SER A 648 -5.83 33.14 2.51
N PHE A 649 -4.97 33.68 1.63
CA PHE A 649 -3.52 33.38 1.63
C PHE A 649 -2.61 34.61 1.78
N GLY A 650 -3.17 35.82 1.73
CA GLY A 650 -2.40 37.05 1.82
C GLY A 650 -1.61 37.39 0.54
N ASN A 651 -0.61 38.27 0.67
CA ASN A 651 0.13 38.80 -0.47
C ASN A 651 1.56 38.24 -0.49
N HIS A 652 1.74 37.10 -1.15
CA HIS A 652 3.00 36.36 -1.30
C HIS A 652 3.29 36.06 -2.77
N ALA A 653 4.48 35.53 -3.07
CA ALA A 653 4.71 34.85 -4.34
C ALA A 653 4.21 33.39 -4.21
N TYR A 654 3.77 32.84 -5.32
CA TYR A 654 3.19 31.50 -5.38
C TYR A 654 3.79 30.74 -6.57
N SER A 655 3.77 29.41 -6.46
CA SER A 655 4.10 28.48 -7.54
C SER A 655 3.05 27.38 -7.58
N ALA A 656 3.01 26.60 -8.66
CA ALA A 656 2.07 25.49 -8.78
C ALA A 656 2.70 24.33 -9.56
N THR A 657 2.28 23.12 -9.22
CA THR A 657 2.53 21.91 -10.01
C THR A 657 1.21 21.39 -10.57
N LEU A 658 1.29 20.60 -11.64
CA LEU A 658 0.13 19.96 -12.27
C LEU A 658 0.33 18.44 -12.25
N THR A 659 -0.69 17.70 -11.82
CA THR A 659 -0.73 16.23 -11.86
C THR A 659 -1.87 15.76 -12.76
N THR A 660 -1.56 14.99 -13.80
CA THR A 660 -2.55 14.57 -14.80
C THR A 660 -3.46 13.45 -14.32
N VAL A 661 -4.76 13.58 -14.58
CA VAL A 661 -5.71 12.48 -14.35
C VAL A 661 -5.41 11.33 -15.32
N GLY A 662 -5.40 10.09 -14.80
CA GLY A 662 -5.14 8.87 -15.58
C GLY A 662 -3.74 8.30 -15.37
N ASP A 663 -2.69 8.96 -15.87
CA ASP A 663 -1.31 8.47 -15.74
C ASP A 663 -0.56 9.00 -14.51
N GLY A 664 -1.09 10.00 -13.82
CA GLY A 664 -0.53 10.53 -12.56
C GLY A 664 0.75 11.34 -12.71
N THR A 665 1.14 11.74 -13.92
CA THR A 665 2.40 12.46 -14.14
C THR A 665 2.33 13.88 -13.55
N SER A 666 3.26 14.23 -12.66
CA SER A 666 3.41 15.60 -12.14
C SER A 666 4.41 16.45 -12.94
N VAL A 667 4.19 17.76 -13.08
CA VAL A 667 5.14 18.75 -13.67
C VAL A 667 5.22 20.07 -12.90
#